data_AF-A0A2E3RMZ6-F1
#
_entry.id   AF-A0A2E3RMZ6-F1
#
_cell.length_a   1.000
_cell.length_b   1.000
_cell.length_c   1.000
_cell.angle_alpha   90.00
_cell.angle_beta   90.00
_cell.angle_gamma   90.00
#
_symmetry.space_group_name_H-M   'P 1'
#
loop_
_entity.id
_entity.type
_entity.pdbx_description
1 polymer ?
#
loop_
_entity_poly.entity_id
_entity_poly.type
_entity_poly.pdbx_seq_one_letter_code
_entity_poly.pdbx_strand_id
1 'polypeptide(L)'
;MGSWRSAAWPIGTSIDNPGSDRTSGLNPQATTGPSNSTGAGPEAFSTDNSSIPPPDTGHPSARLEPLQYSWAQPEKDMDPRLTRPLRHHGIAPSSLAGMFVGSVLMLTGSASAQDHQVHHGGTVFTPTVVYAERGDVIRWGIGGPGGTPRTITSGEDCVHDGLYFDATIPPGIFDWQVPMDIAVTEIPYFNALACKTGTPGLIRIIDIREVPGEYLTIQEALDAADEYDTILIAAGTYHETDLTPGVDNILIQGELGTDGNPSVFIGPKPGTGIAPPIMSINDLEGVTVRDIHFVGNSRKTGGPGMAISSSDPVIENCLFTNVRGGGVSCINGEPTFDDCIFDANESDDGGAAFFEQSAVTLLDCMFINNMAQGSGGAITALQSDVSIIECRIEGNTASDSGGGISAADSVLVMTECEIRENMATLDAGGIMLQDGSTTISETRICGNTPGQISGKWTPAGGNIVRDDCSILYVPEDFSTIDDAVDAARDGDTIMIAAGIYGAPGIIEDAAVSLIGEKNRDGSPAVIIDGVLGLVRQGTKQVTVENLEVTTMVLYDSTASVINCNIQFGNDQFAGVILGNFNGSLQGCRIADCSSGFLPGGVYVSDQIDNPEIPATDAMFIDCVIENNAGGCPFPGCGGDAGVYIADGTVDFIGCTVRDNISDFGGMFISPQATSSLTNTTVCGNSTTGQIVGAWTDNGGNFVADECPADCPGDLDGNGLVDGGDLGQMLGAWGTNNPIADLNGDLVVDGVDLGVLLGNWGLCIP
;
A
#
# COMPACT_ATOMS: atom_id res chain seq x y z
N MET A 1 45.56 15.07 28.14
CA MET A 1 45.72 13.80 28.89
C MET A 1 44.83 13.87 30.11
N GLY A 2 43.79 13.04 30.13
CA GLY A 2 42.72 13.03 31.12
C GLY A 2 41.50 12.39 30.48
N SER A 3 41.44 11.05 30.49
CA SER A 3 40.39 10.22 29.91
C SER A 3 39.10 10.33 30.73
N TRP A 4 38.01 10.75 30.10
CA TRP A 4 36.66 10.60 30.65
C TRP A 4 36.14 9.22 30.27
N ARG A 5 35.80 8.43 31.29
CA ARG A 5 35.17 7.12 31.16
C ARG A 5 33.67 7.33 30.97
N SER A 6 33.11 6.55 30.06
CA SER A 6 31.67 6.39 29.79
C SER A 6 30.89 6.13 31.09
N ALA A 7 29.79 6.87 31.25
CA ALA A 7 28.79 6.61 32.27
C ALA A 7 27.95 5.42 31.81
N ALA A 8 28.02 4.33 32.56
CA ALA A 8 27.11 3.20 32.44
C ALA A 8 25.73 3.58 33.00
N TRP A 9 24.68 3.09 32.35
CA TRP A 9 23.28 3.22 32.73
C TRP A 9 23.02 2.71 34.16
N PRO A 10 22.28 3.44 35.02
CA PRO A 10 21.88 2.92 36.32
C PRO A 10 20.59 2.08 36.16
N ILE A 11 20.76 0.78 35.91
CA ILE A 11 19.68 -0.20 36.13
C ILE A 11 19.59 -0.41 37.64
N GLY A 12 18.50 0.06 38.26
CA GLY A 12 18.25 -0.08 39.68
C GLY A 12 18.05 -1.55 40.09
N THR A 13 18.87 -2.01 41.04
CA THR A 13 18.77 -3.32 41.68
C THR A 13 17.80 -3.33 42.85
N SER A 14 17.05 -4.44 42.94
CA SER A 14 16.55 -5.12 44.15
C SER A 14 15.72 -4.33 45.18
N ILE A 15 14.42 -4.64 45.23
CA ILE A 15 13.66 -4.62 46.49
C ILE A 15 13.71 -6.04 47.07
N ASP A 16 14.52 -6.20 48.11
CA ASP A 16 14.42 -7.32 49.06
C ASP A 16 13.15 -7.17 49.92
N ASN A 17 12.43 -8.27 50.13
CA ASN A 17 11.76 -8.54 51.39
C ASN A 17 11.68 -10.07 51.60
N PRO A 18 11.70 -10.58 52.85
CA PRO A 18 12.49 -11.75 53.19
C PRO A 18 11.62 -12.97 53.53
N GLY A 19 12.20 -14.14 53.29
CA GLY A 19 12.10 -15.28 54.20
C GLY A 19 10.82 -16.12 54.16
N SER A 20 10.95 -17.32 53.59
CA SER A 20 10.79 -18.52 54.43
C SER A 20 11.55 -19.70 53.83
N ASP A 21 12.58 -20.12 54.55
CA ASP A 21 13.24 -21.42 54.46
C ASP A 21 12.24 -22.57 54.38
N ARG A 22 12.52 -23.56 53.52
CA ARG A 22 12.72 -24.95 53.99
C ARG A 22 13.55 -25.75 52.99
N THR A 23 14.67 -26.21 53.50
CA THR A 23 15.72 -27.04 52.92
C THR A 23 15.32 -28.50 52.71
N SER A 24 16.09 -29.14 51.82
CA SER A 24 16.60 -30.52 51.85
C SER A 24 15.80 -31.64 51.16
N GLY A 25 16.39 -32.20 50.10
CA GLY A 25 17.26 -33.37 50.29
C GLY A 25 16.92 -34.65 49.50
N LEU A 26 17.88 -35.03 48.64
CA LEU A 26 18.41 -36.39 48.40
C LEU A 26 17.73 -37.38 47.42
N ASN A 27 18.35 -37.45 46.24
CA ASN A 27 19.02 -38.59 45.58
C ASN A 27 18.23 -39.81 44.99
N PRO A 28 18.69 -40.38 43.85
CA PRO A 28 18.02 -41.44 43.07
C PRO A 28 18.67 -42.84 43.22
N GLN A 29 18.00 -43.89 42.72
CA GLN A 29 18.51 -45.11 42.03
C GLN A 29 17.41 -46.19 41.93
N ALA A 30 17.08 -46.69 40.72
CA ALA A 30 17.46 -48.00 40.15
C ALA A 30 16.68 -49.21 40.76
N THR A 31 16.16 -50.24 40.08
CA THR A 31 16.63 -51.08 38.97
C THR A 31 15.53 -52.09 38.51
N THR A 32 15.78 -52.75 37.36
CA THR A 32 15.43 -54.14 36.93
C THR A 32 14.06 -54.51 36.33
N GLY A 33 14.01 -54.71 35.01
CA GLY A 33 14.12 -56.06 34.40
C GLY A 33 12.84 -56.77 33.88
N PRO A 34 12.95 -57.68 32.88
CA PRO A 34 12.05 -57.73 31.71
C PRO A 34 11.40 -59.12 31.42
N SER A 35 10.50 -59.20 30.43
CA SER A 35 10.40 -60.35 29.48
C SER A 35 9.35 -60.17 28.37
N ASN A 36 9.80 -60.21 27.10
CA ASN A 36 9.41 -61.10 25.97
C ASN A 36 7.94 -61.56 25.81
N SER A 37 7.35 -61.75 24.62
CA SER A 37 7.84 -61.84 23.23
C SER A 37 6.66 -62.16 22.28
N THR A 38 6.84 -61.91 20.96
CA THR A 38 6.29 -62.63 19.77
C THR A 38 4.77 -62.60 19.51
N GLY A 39 4.23 -62.43 18.29
CA GLY A 39 4.77 -62.31 16.94
C GLY A 39 3.64 -62.53 15.89
N ALA A 40 3.79 -61.88 14.72
CA ALA A 40 3.29 -62.18 13.36
C ALA A 40 1.79 -62.46 13.07
N GLY A 41 1.25 -61.77 12.04
CA GLY A 41 -0.09 -61.94 11.41
C GLY A 41 -0.20 -63.17 10.48
N PRO A 42 -0.90 -63.13 9.31
CA PRO A 42 -1.82 -62.15 8.70
C PRO A 42 -3.11 -62.79 8.05
N GLU A 43 -3.79 -62.04 7.17
CA GLU A 43 -4.72 -62.44 6.06
C GLU A 43 -6.26 -62.51 6.27
N ALA A 44 -6.92 -61.46 5.76
CA ALA A 44 -7.88 -61.35 4.64
C ALA A 44 -9.00 -62.38 4.32
N PHE A 45 -10.13 -61.78 3.88
CA PHE A 45 -11.14 -62.17 2.86
C PHE A 45 -12.57 -62.64 3.24
N SER A 46 -13.53 -61.84 2.73
CA SER A 46 -14.87 -62.19 2.19
C SER A 46 -15.99 -62.45 3.23
N THR A 47 -17.28 -62.17 3.02
CA THR A 47 -18.14 -62.11 1.82
C THR A 47 -19.46 -61.36 2.10
N ASP A 48 -20.03 -60.80 1.03
CA ASP A 48 -21.45 -60.73 0.62
C ASP A 48 -22.56 -59.91 1.35
N ASN A 49 -22.99 -58.88 0.62
CA ASN A 49 -24.31 -58.70 -0.05
C ASN A 49 -25.61 -58.44 0.73
N SER A 50 -26.23 -57.30 0.38
CA SER A 50 -27.53 -57.17 -0.32
C SER A 50 -28.64 -56.34 0.35
N SER A 51 -29.29 -55.55 -0.53
CA SER A 51 -30.72 -55.16 -0.58
C SER A 51 -31.19 -53.76 -0.11
N ILE A 52 -31.69 -53.00 -1.09
CA ILE A 52 -32.70 -51.90 -1.07
C ILE A 52 -33.96 -52.55 -1.73
N PRO A 53 -35.28 -52.25 -1.47
CA PRO A 53 -35.95 -50.94 -1.29
C PRO A 53 -37.20 -50.95 -0.31
N PRO A 54 -38.26 -50.08 -0.40
CA PRO A 54 -38.58 -48.97 0.51
C PRO A 54 -40.06 -49.03 1.04
N PRO A 55 -40.85 -47.93 1.16
CA PRO A 55 -40.77 -46.71 1.98
C PRO A 55 -41.89 -46.67 3.05
N ASP A 56 -41.90 -45.70 3.98
CA ASP A 56 -43.17 -45.32 4.61
C ASP A 56 -43.29 -43.82 4.95
N THR A 57 -44.49 -43.33 4.67
CA THR A 57 -44.91 -41.93 4.58
C THR A 57 -45.46 -41.40 5.90
N GLY A 58 -45.26 -40.11 6.19
CA GLY A 58 -45.98 -39.44 7.27
C GLY A 58 -45.65 -37.95 7.43
N HIS A 59 -46.25 -37.10 6.59
CA HIS A 59 -46.43 -35.67 6.89
C HIS A 59 -47.66 -35.45 7.79
N PRO A 60 -47.69 -34.35 8.54
CA PRO A 60 -48.64 -33.30 8.18
C PRO A 60 -48.03 -31.89 8.15
N SER A 61 -48.70 -31.09 7.32
CA SER A 61 -48.47 -29.70 6.91
C SER A 61 -48.71 -28.64 7.99
N ALA A 62 -47.85 -27.62 8.02
CA ALA A 62 -48.21 -26.27 8.45
C ALA A 62 -47.72 -25.26 7.40
N ARG A 63 -48.66 -24.46 6.89
CA ARG A 63 -48.46 -23.34 5.95
C ARG A 63 -47.64 -22.24 6.62
N LEU A 64 -46.62 -21.73 5.92
CA LEU A 64 -46.19 -20.33 6.00
C LEU A 64 -46.13 -19.78 4.58
N GLU A 65 -46.75 -18.61 4.39
CA GLU A 65 -46.92 -17.94 3.12
C GLU A 65 -45.60 -17.35 2.57
N PRO A 66 -45.47 -17.15 1.24
CA PRO A 66 -44.30 -16.52 0.66
C PRO A 66 -44.32 -15.01 0.95
N LEU A 67 -43.26 -14.52 1.61
CA LEU A 67 -42.96 -13.08 1.65
C LEU A 67 -42.67 -12.63 0.22
N GLN A 68 -43.55 -11.77 -0.30
CA GLN A 68 -43.32 -10.99 -1.50
C GLN A 68 -42.15 -10.04 -1.24
N TYR A 69 -41.00 -10.27 -1.88
CA TYR A 69 -39.99 -9.22 -2.01
C TYR A 69 -40.44 -8.27 -3.13
N SER A 70 -40.91 -7.09 -2.72
CA SER A 70 -41.13 -5.97 -3.62
C SER A 70 -39.80 -5.39 -4.04
N TRP A 71 -39.69 -5.07 -5.33
CA TRP A 71 -38.57 -4.38 -5.93
C TRP A 71 -38.40 -2.98 -5.31
N ALA A 72 -37.21 -2.72 -4.77
CA ALA A 72 -36.69 -1.39 -4.49
C ALA A 72 -35.21 -1.35 -4.95
N GLN A 73 -34.78 -0.17 -5.37
CA GLN A 73 -33.58 0.14 -6.16
C GLN A 73 -32.24 -0.19 -5.46
N PRO A 74 -31.10 -0.24 -6.19
CA PRO A 74 -29.80 -0.56 -5.62
C PRO A 74 -29.09 0.72 -5.17
N GLU A 75 -29.10 1.02 -3.88
CA GLU A 75 -28.17 1.99 -3.27
C GLU A 75 -27.85 1.55 -1.85
N LYS A 76 -26.54 1.56 -1.53
CA LYS A 76 -25.92 1.37 -0.21
C LYS A 76 -26.10 0.00 0.44
N ASP A 77 -25.10 -0.84 0.24
CA ASP A 77 -24.40 -1.58 1.30
C ASP A 77 -23.17 -2.25 0.64
N MET A 78 -22.08 -1.50 0.46
CA MET A 78 -20.76 -2.07 0.20
C MET A 78 -20.29 -2.77 1.48
N ASP A 79 -19.79 -3.99 1.35
CA ASP A 79 -19.12 -4.72 2.42
C ASP A 79 -17.90 -3.90 2.91
N PRO A 80 -17.76 -3.61 4.22
CA PRO A 80 -16.59 -2.90 4.76
C PRO A 80 -15.25 -3.64 4.54
N ARG A 81 -15.26 -4.89 4.05
CA ARG A 81 -14.07 -5.62 3.59
C ARG A 81 -13.54 -5.17 2.22
N LEU A 82 -14.31 -4.38 1.47
CA LEU A 82 -13.96 -3.83 0.15
C LEU A 82 -13.35 -2.41 0.22
N THR A 83 -13.19 -1.82 1.41
CA THR A 83 -12.61 -0.49 1.55
C THR A 83 -11.09 -0.58 1.78
N ARG A 84 -10.30 -0.02 0.86
CA ARG A 84 -8.85 0.20 1.05
C ARG A 84 -8.59 1.49 1.84
N PRO A 85 -7.65 1.52 2.80
CA PRO A 85 -6.81 2.67 3.03
C PRO A 85 -5.74 2.74 1.92
N LEU A 86 -5.65 3.89 1.25
CA LEU A 86 -4.65 4.16 0.21
C LEU A 86 -3.23 3.87 0.72
N ARG A 87 -2.57 2.83 0.21
CA ARG A 87 -1.11 2.67 0.30
C ARG A 87 -0.50 3.07 -1.04
N HIS A 88 -0.05 4.31 -1.15
CA HIS A 88 0.90 4.67 -2.19
C HIS A 88 2.26 4.05 -1.83
N HIS A 89 2.68 3.00 -2.52
CA HIS A 89 4.08 2.58 -2.51
C HIS A 89 4.91 3.63 -3.25
N GLY A 90 5.52 4.54 -2.48
CA GLY A 90 6.57 5.43 -2.94
C GLY A 90 7.84 4.65 -3.26
N ILE A 91 7.95 4.17 -4.49
CA ILE A 91 9.26 3.89 -5.09
C ILE A 91 9.80 5.23 -5.58
N ALA A 92 10.88 5.71 -4.98
CA ALA A 92 11.59 6.90 -5.43
C ALA A 92 12.01 6.76 -6.92
N PRO A 93 11.51 7.61 -7.84
CA PRO A 93 12.11 7.73 -9.15
C PRO A 93 13.34 8.63 -8.99
N SER A 94 14.52 8.04 -9.12
CA SER A 94 15.74 8.82 -9.32
C SER A 94 15.61 9.65 -10.60
N SER A 95 15.45 10.97 -10.41
CA SER A 95 15.75 12.07 -11.33
C SER A 95 15.22 11.97 -12.77
N LEU A 96 14.00 12.48 -13.00
CA LEU A 96 13.65 13.37 -14.11
C LEU A 96 12.21 13.88 -13.91
N ALA A 97 12.07 14.90 -13.07
CA ALA A 97 10.82 15.64 -12.92
C ALA A 97 10.59 16.51 -14.17
N GLY A 98 9.46 16.32 -14.84
CA GLY A 98 9.00 17.15 -15.94
C GLY A 98 7.58 16.79 -16.38
N MET A 99 6.59 17.38 -15.70
CA MET A 99 5.18 17.49 -16.09
C MET A 99 4.40 16.20 -16.36
N PHE A 100 3.58 15.77 -15.39
CA PHE A 100 2.18 15.42 -15.63
C PHE A 100 1.41 15.70 -14.34
N VAL A 101 0.56 16.73 -14.36
CA VAL A 101 -0.42 17.00 -13.30
C VAL A 101 -1.69 16.26 -13.72
N GLY A 102 -2.10 15.28 -12.91
CA GLY A 102 -3.35 14.55 -13.08
C GLY A 102 -4.53 15.53 -13.10
N SER A 103 -5.12 15.69 -14.28
CA SER A 103 -6.35 16.45 -14.45
C SER A 103 -7.51 15.48 -14.32
N VAL A 104 -8.37 15.71 -13.33
CA VAL A 104 -9.70 15.12 -13.26
C VAL A 104 -10.44 15.50 -14.54
N LEU A 105 -10.58 14.55 -15.47
CA LEU A 105 -11.29 14.76 -16.72
C LEU A 105 -12.79 14.68 -16.44
N MET A 106 -13.44 15.82 -16.21
CA MET A 106 -14.89 15.89 -16.34
C MET A 106 -15.24 15.76 -17.83
N LEU A 107 -15.94 14.68 -18.18
CA LEU A 107 -16.48 14.45 -19.52
C LEU A 107 -17.58 15.46 -19.84
N THR A 108 -17.18 16.57 -20.46
CA THR A 108 -18.05 17.36 -21.33
C THR A 108 -17.42 17.40 -22.71
N GLY A 109 -18.09 16.80 -23.69
CA GLY A 109 -17.59 16.58 -25.04
C GLY A 109 -17.05 17.83 -25.75
N SER A 110 -15.78 17.76 -26.12
CA SER A 110 -15.21 18.22 -27.38
C SER A 110 -13.73 17.84 -27.35
N ALA A 111 -13.27 17.00 -28.28
CA ALA A 111 -11.86 16.69 -28.48
C ALA A 111 -11.07 18.01 -28.59
N SER A 112 -10.32 18.33 -27.54
CA SER A 112 -9.37 19.43 -27.53
C SER A 112 -8.05 18.85 -28.00
N ALA A 113 -7.54 19.33 -29.13
CA ALA A 113 -6.21 18.98 -29.63
C ALA A 113 -5.18 19.03 -28.48
N GLN A 114 -4.44 17.95 -28.29
CA GLN A 114 -3.39 17.86 -27.28
C GLN A 114 -2.05 18.33 -27.87
N ASP A 115 -1.22 18.91 -27.00
CA ASP A 115 0.12 19.38 -27.36
C ASP A 115 1.18 18.36 -26.93
N HIS A 116 1.82 17.71 -27.90
CA HIS A 116 2.87 16.73 -27.65
C HIS A 116 4.25 17.39 -27.73
N GLN A 117 5.12 17.21 -26.74
CA GLN A 117 6.48 17.78 -26.77
C GLN A 117 7.52 16.74 -27.19
N VAL A 118 8.29 17.06 -28.24
CA VAL A 118 9.43 16.24 -28.68
C VAL A 118 10.71 17.04 -28.62
N HIS A 119 11.64 16.62 -27.77
CA HIS A 119 12.96 17.21 -27.68
C HIS A 119 13.91 16.62 -28.73
N HIS A 120 14.61 17.50 -29.44
CA HIS A 120 15.64 17.14 -30.43
C HIS A 120 16.96 17.89 -30.20
N GLY A 121 18.05 17.35 -30.76
CA GLY A 121 19.38 17.99 -30.69
C GLY A 121 20.55 17.00 -30.70
N GLY A 122 20.32 15.73 -30.35
CA GLY A 122 21.33 14.67 -30.30
C GLY A 122 21.09 13.52 -31.29
N THR A 123 21.56 12.33 -30.91
CA THR A 123 21.33 11.07 -31.64
C THR A 123 19.94 10.49 -31.36
N VAL A 124 19.30 10.85 -30.26
CA VAL A 124 18.02 10.29 -29.79
C VAL A 124 16.98 11.40 -29.66
N PHE A 125 15.72 11.06 -29.95
CA PHE A 125 14.56 11.92 -29.70
C PHE A 125 13.95 11.60 -28.34
N THR A 126 13.37 12.58 -27.67
CA THR A 126 12.73 12.35 -26.36
C THR A 126 11.34 12.98 -26.38
N PRO A 127 10.26 12.17 -26.36
CA PRO A 127 10.26 10.71 -26.42
C PRO A 127 10.68 10.17 -27.80
N THR A 128 11.08 8.89 -27.87
CA THR A 128 11.47 8.23 -29.14
C THR A 128 10.24 7.91 -30.01
N VAL A 129 9.11 7.61 -29.37
CA VAL A 129 7.81 7.39 -30.02
C VAL A 129 6.82 8.40 -29.47
N VAL A 130 6.01 8.99 -30.34
CA VAL A 130 4.94 9.94 -30.01
C VAL A 130 3.64 9.33 -30.48
N TYR A 131 2.64 9.23 -29.61
CA TYR A 131 1.28 8.82 -29.97
C TYR A 131 0.43 10.08 -30.08
N ALA A 132 -0.20 10.31 -31.22
CA ALA A 132 -0.97 11.54 -31.47
C ALA A 132 -2.25 11.24 -32.24
N GLU A 133 -3.33 11.91 -31.89
CA GLU A 133 -4.59 11.85 -32.62
C GLU A 133 -4.55 12.75 -33.86
N ARG A 134 -5.48 12.51 -34.79
CA ARG A 134 -5.70 13.42 -35.92
C ARG A 134 -6.16 14.79 -35.40
N GLY A 135 -5.40 15.84 -35.75
CA GLY A 135 -5.67 17.20 -35.30
C GLY A 135 -4.78 17.70 -34.15
N ASP A 136 -4.07 16.80 -33.46
CA ASP A 136 -3.11 17.14 -32.41
C ASP A 136 -1.95 17.99 -32.92
N VAL A 137 -1.29 18.69 -32.00
CA VAL A 137 -0.12 19.53 -32.31
C VAL A 137 1.13 18.92 -31.69
N ILE A 138 2.07 18.50 -32.52
CA ILE A 138 3.39 18.07 -32.09
C ILE A 138 4.34 19.27 -32.07
N ARG A 139 4.72 19.69 -30.87
CA ARG A 139 5.68 20.77 -30.61
C ARG A 139 7.09 20.22 -30.46
N TRP A 140 7.98 20.71 -31.30
CA TRP A 140 9.38 20.29 -31.28
C TRP A 140 10.20 21.24 -30.42
N GLY A 141 10.62 20.76 -29.25
CA GLY A 141 11.44 21.49 -28.29
C GLY A 141 12.94 21.31 -28.51
N ILE A 142 13.73 22.28 -28.06
CA ILE A 142 15.20 22.17 -28.01
C ILE A 142 15.56 21.76 -26.58
N GLY A 143 16.03 20.53 -26.34
CA GLY A 143 16.47 20.16 -24.99
C GLY A 143 16.60 18.66 -24.69
N GLY A 144 17.76 18.09 -24.96
CA GLY A 144 18.24 16.78 -24.45
C GLY A 144 19.75 16.66 -24.72
N PRO A 145 20.56 15.93 -23.91
CA PRO A 145 21.98 16.22 -23.75
C PRO A 145 22.78 16.06 -25.06
N GLY A 146 23.33 17.19 -25.54
CA GLY A 146 24.52 17.19 -26.39
C GLY A 146 24.46 17.88 -27.76
N GLY A 147 23.44 18.66 -28.14
CA GLY A 147 23.58 19.33 -29.44
C GLY A 147 22.70 20.51 -29.82
N THR A 148 23.28 21.27 -30.75
CA THR A 148 22.67 22.37 -31.50
C THR A 148 21.40 21.91 -32.20
N PRO A 149 20.38 22.77 -32.33
CA PRO A 149 19.16 22.44 -33.06
C PRO A 149 19.48 21.81 -34.42
N ARG A 150 18.70 20.82 -34.83
CA ARG A 150 18.90 20.07 -36.07
C ARG A 150 17.67 20.17 -36.96
N THR A 151 17.87 19.88 -38.24
CA THR A 151 16.77 19.69 -39.15
C THR A 151 16.18 18.30 -39.01
N ILE A 152 14.85 18.25 -38.92
CA ILE A 152 14.03 17.05 -38.86
C ILE A 152 13.36 16.84 -40.22
N THR A 153 13.18 15.57 -40.60
CA THR A 153 12.48 15.12 -41.79
C THR A 153 11.80 13.78 -41.53
N SER A 154 10.85 13.39 -42.38
CA SER A 154 10.10 12.13 -42.34
C SER A 154 10.68 11.16 -43.35
N GLY A 155 10.42 9.88 -43.10
CA GLY A 155 10.61 8.80 -44.03
C GLY A 155 11.39 7.62 -43.44
N GLU A 156 11.14 6.47 -44.04
CA GLU A 156 11.65 5.17 -43.61
C GLU A 156 13.17 5.06 -43.82
N ASP A 157 13.87 4.38 -42.92
CA ASP A 157 15.31 4.09 -43.01
C ASP A 157 16.18 5.29 -43.36
N CYS A 158 15.85 6.46 -42.80
CA CYS A 158 16.60 7.70 -43.05
C CYS A 158 16.58 8.17 -44.51
N VAL A 159 15.55 7.78 -45.26
CA VAL A 159 15.27 8.24 -46.61
C VAL A 159 14.15 9.27 -46.55
N HIS A 160 14.46 10.51 -46.94
CA HIS A 160 13.50 11.60 -46.97
C HIS A 160 12.36 11.29 -47.95
N ASP A 161 11.14 11.13 -47.45
CA ASP A 161 9.95 10.88 -48.29
C ASP A 161 9.32 12.18 -48.80
N GLY A 162 9.51 13.28 -48.08
CA GLY A 162 8.96 14.61 -48.39
C GLY A 162 7.45 14.71 -48.25
N LEU A 163 6.84 13.80 -47.49
CA LEU A 163 5.38 13.69 -47.38
C LEU A 163 4.80 14.48 -46.20
N TYR A 164 5.47 14.46 -45.04
CA TYR A 164 4.87 14.99 -43.80
C TYR A 164 5.54 16.26 -43.28
N PHE A 165 6.76 16.52 -43.75
CA PHE A 165 7.41 17.82 -43.60
C PHE A 165 7.69 18.38 -45.00
N ASP A 166 6.82 19.28 -45.46
CA ASP A 166 6.84 19.90 -46.81
C ASP A 166 8.19 20.58 -47.18
N ALA A 167 9.10 20.73 -46.22
CA ALA A 167 10.49 21.05 -46.43
C ALA A 167 11.35 20.57 -45.25
N THR A 168 12.66 20.47 -45.48
CA THR A 168 13.70 20.27 -44.46
C THR A 168 13.52 21.34 -43.38
N ILE A 169 12.97 20.98 -42.21
CA ILE A 169 12.56 21.98 -41.21
C ILE A 169 13.80 22.64 -40.59
N PRO A 170 13.92 23.98 -40.59
CA PRO A 170 15.09 24.64 -40.04
C PRO A 170 15.33 24.27 -38.57
N PRO A 171 16.59 24.28 -38.12
CA PRO A 171 16.92 24.08 -36.71
C PRO A 171 16.15 25.06 -35.81
N GLY A 172 15.31 24.56 -34.90
CA GLY A 172 14.55 25.42 -34.00
C GLY A 172 13.37 24.74 -33.30
N ILE A 173 12.47 25.58 -32.77
CA ILE A 173 11.16 25.18 -32.25
C ILE A 173 10.14 25.36 -33.37
N PHE A 174 9.32 24.34 -33.60
CA PHE A 174 8.21 24.41 -34.54
C PHE A 174 7.08 23.50 -34.08
N ASP A 175 5.87 23.82 -34.56
CA ASP A 175 4.67 23.05 -34.30
C ASP A 175 4.25 22.39 -35.61
N TRP A 176 3.93 21.10 -35.56
CA TRP A 176 3.34 20.36 -36.66
C TRP A 176 1.98 19.84 -36.24
N GLN A 177 0.95 20.22 -36.98
CA GLN A 177 -0.40 19.73 -36.74
C GLN A 177 -0.61 18.43 -37.50
N VAL A 178 -1.03 17.38 -36.81
CA VAL A 178 -1.40 16.10 -37.41
C VAL A 178 -2.58 16.33 -38.36
N PRO A 179 -2.44 16.06 -39.67
CA PRO A 179 -3.53 16.30 -40.62
C PRO A 179 -4.77 15.44 -40.31
N MET A 180 -5.96 16.05 -40.41
CA MET A 180 -7.22 15.33 -40.19
C MET A 180 -7.48 14.21 -41.21
N ASP A 181 -6.83 14.26 -42.37
CA ASP A 181 -6.97 13.31 -43.48
C ASP A 181 -5.74 12.40 -43.66
N ILE A 182 -4.88 12.31 -42.65
CA ILE A 182 -3.70 11.45 -42.72
C ILE A 182 -4.10 9.97 -42.79
N ALA A 183 -3.57 9.28 -43.82
CA ALA A 183 -3.94 7.91 -44.17
C ALA A 183 -2.92 6.86 -43.68
N VAL A 184 -1.88 7.26 -42.96
CA VAL A 184 -0.87 6.36 -42.37
C VAL A 184 -1.03 6.31 -40.86
N THR A 185 -0.70 5.16 -40.28
CA THR A 185 -0.69 4.92 -38.83
C THR A 185 0.68 5.18 -38.21
N GLU A 186 1.75 5.16 -39.01
CA GLU A 186 3.11 5.41 -38.56
C GLU A 186 3.84 6.41 -39.47
N ILE A 187 4.55 7.36 -38.86
CA ILE A 187 5.40 8.35 -39.53
C ILE A 187 6.79 8.30 -38.90
N PRO A 188 7.72 7.54 -39.48
CA PRO A 188 9.12 7.60 -39.09
C PRO A 188 9.67 9.00 -39.37
N TYR A 189 10.44 9.52 -38.44
CA TYR A 189 11.13 10.80 -38.59
C TYR A 189 12.55 10.73 -38.07
N PHE A 190 13.42 11.59 -38.59
CA PHE A 190 14.83 11.54 -38.27
C PHE A 190 15.54 12.88 -38.46
N ASN A 191 16.74 12.95 -37.89
CA ASN A 191 17.72 13.96 -38.20
C ASN A 191 19.02 13.28 -38.67
N ALA A 192 19.94 14.04 -39.29
CA ALA A 192 21.16 13.48 -39.88
C ALA A 192 22.10 12.75 -38.89
N LEU A 193 21.98 13.01 -37.58
CA LEU A 193 22.79 12.39 -36.55
C LEU A 193 22.12 11.11 -36.03
N ALA A 194 20.81 11.15 -35.76
CA ALA A 194 19.98 9.99 -35.43
C ALA A 194 20.10 8.87 -36.48
N CYS A 195 20.21 9.24 -37.76
CA CYS A 195 20.43 8.27 -38.85
C CYS A 195 21.77 7.56 -38.81
N LYS A 196 22.82 8.21 -38.31
CA LYS A 196 24.13 7.57 -38.19
C LYS A 196 24.17 6.56 -37.07
N THR A 197 23.28 6.71 -36.09
CA THR A 197 23.18 5.84 -34.92
C THR A 197 22.02 4.86 -35.00
N GLY A 198 21.21 4.91 -36.06
CA GLY A 198 20.07 4.01 -36.24
C GLY A 198 18.94 4.26 -35.24
N THR A 199 18.73 5.51 -34.84
CA THR A 199 17.76 5.90 -33.80
C THR A 199 16.76 6.94 -34.34
N PRO A 200 16.02 6.65 -35.43
CA PRO A 200 14.91 7.50 -35.86
C PRO A 200 13.83 7.54 -34.77
N GLY A 201 13.08 8.63 -34.72
CA GLY A 201 11.87 8.69 -33.92
C GLY A 201 10.65 8.26 -34.75
N LEU A 202 9.54 8.01 -34.08
CA LEU A 202 8.31 7.52 -34.69
C LEU A 202 7.12 8.33 -34.17
N ILE A 203 6.24 8.79 -35.05
CA ILE A 203 4.90 9.25 -34.68
C ILE A 203 3.94 8.12 -35.02
N ARG A 204 3.13 7.70 -34.05
CA ARG A 204 2.01 6.79 -34.25
C ARG A 204 0.71 7.58 -34.21
N ILE A 205 -0.09 7.43 -35.25
CA ILE A 205 -1.42 8.02 -35.34
C ILE A 205 -2.38 7.04 -34.68
N ILE A 206 -3.03 7.47 -33.61
CA ILE A 206 -4.01 6.68 -32.86
C ILE A 206 -5.39 7.31 -33.00
N ASP A 207 -6.45 6.49 -32.92
CA ASP A 207 -7.82 6.97 -32.76
C ASP A 207 -8.40 6.57 -31.40
N ILE A 208 -9.23 7.46 -30.85
CA ILE A 208 -10.09 7.15 -29.70
C ILE A 208 -11.48 6.81 -30.24
N ARG A 209 -11.94 5.60 -29.94
CA ARG A 209 -13.25 5.06 -30.32
C ARG A 209 -14.17 5.14 -29.11
N GLU A 210 -15.10 6.10 -29.10
CA GLU A 210 -15.99 6.34 -27.95
C GLU A 210 -17.23 5.43 -27.98
N VAL A 211 -17.53 4.78 -26.85
CA VAL A 211 -18.72 3.93 -26.66
C VAL A 211 -19.54 4.45 -25.47
N PRO A 212 -20.84 4.81 -25.62
CA PRO A 212 -21.67 4.61 -26.79
C PRO A 212 -21.69 5.83 -27.76
N GLY A 213 -20.71 6.73 -27.65
CA GLY A 213 -20.70 8.03 -28.32
C GLY A 213 -20.63 7.94 -29.84
N GLU A 214 -19.57 7.33 -30.35
CA GLU A 214 -19.34 7.08 -31.79
C GLU A 214 -19.93 5.73 -32.21
N TYR A 215 -19.71 4.69 -31.41
CA TYR A 215 -20.20 3.33 -31.65
C TYR A 215 -21.29 2.98 -30.64
N LEU A 216 -22.33 2.25 -31.05
CA LEU A 216 -23.42 1.91 -30.14
C LEU A 216 -23.06 0.78 -29.18
N THR A 217 -22.13 -0.09 -29.57
CA THR A 217 -21.69 -1.25 -28.82
C THR A 217 -20.18 -1.34 -28.77
N ILE A 218 -19.65 -2.06 -27.78
CA ILE A 218 -18.22 -2.26 -27.59
C ILE A 218 -17.66 -3.09 -28.74
N GLN A 219 -18.37 -4.16 -29.16
CA GLN A 219 -17.89 -4.98 -30.29
C GLN A 219 -17.81 -4.17 -31.60
N GLU A 220 -18.74 -3.26 -31.87
CA GLU A 220 -18.67 -2.41 -33.07
C GLU A 220 -17.43 -1.51 -33.08
N ALA A 221 -17.02 -1.01 -31.90
CA ALA A 221 -15.80 -0.24 -31.75
C ALA A 221 -14.54 -1.12 -31.94
N LEU A 222 -14.53 -2.33 -31.37
CA LEU A 222 -13.45 -3.30 -31.54
C LEU A 222 -13.28 -3.75 -32.99
N ASP A 223 -14.38 -3.97 -33.71
CA ASP A 223 -14.38 -4.37 -35.12
C ASP A 223 -13.83 -3.26 -36.05
N ALA A 224 -13.90 -2.00 -35.61
CA ALA A 224 -13.47 -0.84 -36.36
C ALA A 224 -12.07 -0.33 -35.95
N ALA A 225 -11.48 -0.89 -34.90
CA ALA A 225 -10.20 -0.46 -34.36
C ALA A 225 -9.02 -0.92 -35.23
N ASP A 226 -8.05 -0.03 -35.38
CA ASP A 226 -6.72 -0.37 -35.88
C ASP A 226 -5.74 -0.59 -34.70
N GLU A 227 -4.56 -1.16 -34.95
CA GLU A 227 -3.52 -1.29 -33.91
C GLU A 227 -3.23 0.07 -33.25
N TYR A 228 -2.98 0.08 -31.94
CA TYR A 228 -2.76 1.29 -31.12
C TYR A 228 -3.98 2.18 -30.85
N ASP A 229 -5.15 1.84 -31.40
CA ASP A 229 -6.38 2.54 -31.05
C ASP A 229 -6.74 2.35 -29.57
N THR A 230 -7.51 3.32 -29.05
CA THR A 230 -8.11 3.24 -27.72
C THR A 230 -9.63 3.10 -27.85
N ILE A 231 -10.20 2.05 -27.26
CA ILE A 231 -11.64 1.95 -27.03
C ILE A 231 -11.95 2.61 -25.68
N LEU A 232 -12.63 3.75 -25.72
CA LEU A 232 -13.01 4.49 -24.51
C LEU A 232 -14.49 4.27 -24.22
N ILE A 233 -14.78 3.60 -23.11
CA ILE A 233 -16.12 3.17 -22.73
C ILE A 233 -16.63 4.08 -21.60
N ALA A 234 -17.69 4.83 -21.87
CA ALA A 234 -18.32 5.70 -20.88
C ALA A 234 -19.04 4.90 -19.79
N ALA A 235 -19.27 5.54 -18.64
CA ALA A 235 -19.96 4.94 -17.49
C ALA A 235 -21.33 4.37 -17.89
N GLY A 236 -21.61 3.13 -17.52
CA GLY A 236 -22.86 2.48 -17.90
C GLY A 236 -22.85 0.96 -17.80
N THR A 237 -23.99 0.34 -18.08
CA THR A 237 -24.14 -1.12 -18.13
C THR A 237 -24.32 -1.58 -19.57
N TYR A 238 -23.40 -2.43 -20.02
CA TYR A 238 -23.31 -2.98 -21.37
C TYR A 238 -23.66 -4.45 -21.34
N HIS A 239 -24.79 -4.80 -21.95
CA HIS A 239 -25.26 -6.19 -22.02
C HIS A 239 -24.64 -6.95 -23.20
N GLU A 240 -23.31 -6.99 -23.23
CA GLU A 240 -22.51 -7.63 -24.27
C GLU A 240 -21.71 -8.81 -23.69
N THR A 241 -21.47 -9.80 -24.54
CA THR A 241 -20.65 -10.98 -24.29
C THR A 241 -19.99 -11.38 -25.61
N ASP A 242 -18.99 -12.24 -25.56
CA ASP A 242 -18.21 -12.66 -26.74
C ASP A 242 -17.46 -11.47 -27.38
N LEU A 243 -16.98 -10.55 -26.54
CA LEU A 243 -16.16 -9.43 -27.00
C LEU A 243 -14.81 -9.96 -27.47
N THR A 244 -14.45 -9.68 -28.72
CA THR A 244 -13.19 -10.14 -29.32
C THR A 244 -12.48 -8.97 -29.99
N PRO A 245 -11.40 -8.44 -29.39
CA PRO A 245 -10.49 -7.54 -30.09
C PRO A 245 -9.92 -8.23 -31.32
N GLY A 246 -9.77 -7.48 -32.43
CA GLY A 246 -9.32 -8.02 -33.71
C GLY A 246 -7.88 -7.67 -34.10
N VAL A 247 -7.19 -6.87 -33.28
CA VAL A 247 -5.89 -6.27 -33.57
C VAL A 247 -4.98 -6.28 -32.35
N ASP A 248 -3.67 -6.29 -32.59
CA ASP A 248 -2.64 -6.16 -31.56
C ASP A 248 -2.56 -4.73 -31.03
N ASN A 249 -1.87 -4.56 -29.90
CA ASN A 249 -1.52 -3.27 -29.32
C ASN A 249 -2.71 -2.33 -29.06
N ILE A 250 -3.86 -2.86 -28.65
CA ILE A 250 -5.08 -2.06 -28.41
C ILE A 250 -5.27 -1.76 -26.92
N LEU A 251 -5.74 -0.55 -26.60
CA LEU A 251 -6.17 -0.18 -25.24
C LEU A 251 -7.70 -0.21 -25.15
N ILE A 252 -8.24 -0.92 -24.17
CA ILE A 252 -9.67 -0.98 -23.86
C ILE A 252 -9.87 -0.43 -22.45
N GLN A 253 -10.51 0.73 -22.33
CA GLN A 253 -10.59 1.46 -21.08
C GLN A 253 -12.02 1.86 -20.73
N GLY A 254 -12.41 1.58 -19.48
CA GLY A 254 -13.65 2.07 -18.90
C GLY A 254 -13.50 3.42 -18.18
N GLU A 255 -14.61 4.15 -18.05
CA GLU A 255 -14.71 5.33 -17.20
C GLU A 255 -14.74 4.94 -15.71
N LEU A 256 -14.03 5.70 -14.88
CA LEU A 256 -14.04 5.55 -13.43
C LEU A 256 -15.14 6.39 -12.77
N GLY A 257 -15.68 5.88 -11.67
CA GLY A 257 -16.55 6.61 -10.77
C GLY A 257 -15.80 7.69 -9.97
N THR A 258 -16.55 8.54 -9.27
CA THR A 258 -15.97 9.58 -8.40
C THR A 258 -15.18 9.04 -7.21
N ASP A 259 -15.37 7.76 -6.89
CA ASP A 259 -14.67 7.00 -5.86
C ASP A 259 -13.41 6.31 -6.38
N GLY A 260 -13.10 6.44 -7.69
CA GLY A 260 -11.95 5.80 -8.33
C GLY A 260 -12.21 4.35 -8.78
N ASN A 261 -13.41 3.80 -8.55
CA ASN A 261 -13.76 2.43 -8.95
C ASN A 261 -14.28 2.37 -10.39
N PRO A 262 -14.15 1.23 -11.10
CA PRO A 262 -14.77 1.01 -12.40
C PRO A 262 -16.28 1.31 -12.41
N SER A 263 -16.73 2.18 -13.33
CA SER A 263 -18.15 2.53 -13.50
C SER A 263 -18.78 1.93 -14.77
N VAL A 264 -18.00 1.13 -15.50
CA VAL A 264 -18.40 0.40 -16.70
C VAL A 264 -18.66 -1.06 -16.35
N PHE A 265 -19.91 -1.49 -16.47
CA PHE A 265 -20.35 -2.84 -16.15
C PHE A 265 -20.61 -3.62 -17.45
N ILE A 266 -19.81 -4.64 -17.74
CA ILE A 266 -19.97 -5.48 -18.93
C ILE A 266 -20.41 -6.88 -18.53
N GLY A 267 -21.44 -7.40 -19.17
CA GLY A 267 -21.84 -8.79 -18.92
C GLY A 267 -23.13 -9.22 -19.61
N PRO A 268 -23.53 -10.49 -19.45
CA PRO A 268 -24.73 -11.01 -20.07
C PRO A 268 -25.99 -10.28 -19.59
N LYS A 269 -26.99 -10.24 -20.48
CA LYS A 269 -28.33 -9.79 -20.10
C LYS A 269 -28.87 -10.62 -18.91
N PRO A 270 -29.47 -9.99 -17.88
CA PRO A 270 -30.01 -10.72 -16.74
C PRO A 270 -31.01 -11.82 -17.13
N GLY A 271 -30.81 -13.03 -16.59
CA GLY A 271 -31.70 -14.17 -16.81
C GLY A 271 -31.44 -14.99 -18.08
N THR A 272 -30.35 -14.73 -18.82
CA THR A 272 -29.87 -15.64 -19.88
C THR A 272 -29.29 -16.93 -19.29
N GLY A 273 -29.45 -18.06 -19.99
CA GLY A 273 -29.20 -19.38 -19.43
C GLY A 273 -27.79 -19.95 -19.63
N ILE A 274 -27.11 -19.60 -20.73
CA ILE A 274 -25.72 -19.98 -21.03
C ILE A 274 -25.11 -18.77 -21.75
N ALA A 275 -23.96 -18.29 -21.30
CA ALA A 275 -23.22 -17.21 -21.94
C ALA A 275 -21.84 -17.70 -22.38
N PRO A 276 -21.34 -17.28 -23.56
CA PRO A 276 -19.90 -17.38 -23.88
C PRO A 276 -19.07 -16.55 -22.88
N PRO A 277 -17.73 -16.57 -22.96
CA PRO A 277 -16.93 -15.61 -22.21
C PRO A 277 -17.42 -14.18 -22.42
N ILE A 278 -17.28 -13.30 -21.42
CA ILE A 278 -17.65 -11.88 -21.64
C ILE A 278 -16.68 -11.26 -22.64
N MET A 279 -15.39 -11.53 -22.50
CA MET A 279 -14.33 -11.13 -23.43
C MET A 279 -13.39 -12.30 -23.72
N SER A 280 -12.90 -12.40 -24.96
CA SER A 280 -11.86 -13.36 -25.35
C SER A 280 -10.70 -12.66 -26.07
N ILE A 281 -9.48 -12.87 -25.56
CA ILE A 281 -8.22 -12.35 -26.13
C ILE A 281 -7.42 -13.56 -26.58
N ASN A 282 -7.32 -13.78 -27.90
CA ASN A 282 -6.73 -14.99 -28.46
C ASN A 282 -5.72 -14.65 -29.54
N ASP A 283 -4.50 -15.16 -29.42
CA ASP A 283 -3.41 -14.97 -30.39
C ASP A 283 -3.11 -13.49 -30.69
N LEU A 284 -3.23 -12.62 -29.69
CA LEU A 284 -2.92 -11.18 -29.75
C LEU A 284 -1.75 -10.80 -28.82
N GLU A 285 -1.01 -9.77 -29.23
CA GLU A 285 0.08 -9.15 -28.46
C GLU A 285 -0.28 -7.72 -28.02
N GLY A 286 0.15 -7.31 -26.82
CA GLY A 286 0.09 -5.91 -26.40
C GLY A 286 -1.31 -5.36 -26.11
N VAL A 287 -2.29 -6.21 -25.83
CA VAL A 287 -3.65 -5.79 -25.44
C VAL A 287 -3.65 -5.30 -23.99
N THR A 288 -4.17 -4.10 -23.74
CA THR A 288 -4.39 -3.57 -22.38
C THR A 288 -5.87 -3.42 -22.10
N VAL A 289 -6.35 -3.94 -20.97
CA VAL A 289 -7.74 -3.80 -20.51
C VAL A 289 -7.72 -3.17 -19.13
N ARG A 290 -8.41 -2.04 -18.94
CA ARG A 290 -8.43 -1.38 -17.64
C ARG A 290 -9.73 -0.70 -17.29
N ASP A 291 -9.93 -0.49 -15.98
CA ASP A 291 -11.03 0.30 -15.42
C ASP A 291 -12.44 -0.28 -15.74
N ILE A 292 -12.56 -1.61 -15.81
CA ILE A 292 -13.79 -2.31 -16.22
C ILE A 292 -14.28 -3.28 -15.15
N HIS A 293 -15.60 -3.30 -14.95
CA HIS A 293 -16.30 -4.27 -14.12
C HIS A 293 -16.97 -5.35 -14.99
N PHE A 294 -16.38 -6.54 -15.03
CA PHE A 294 -16.97 -7.75 -15.60
C PHE A 294 -17.96 -8.39 -14.62
N VAL A 295 -19.24 -8.46 -15.00
CA VAL A 295 -20.33 -8.94 -14.13
C VAL A 295 -21.01 -10.14 -14.75
N GLY A 296 -21.05 -11.26 -14.03
CA GLY A 296 -21.76 -12.46 -14.47
C GLY A 296 -23.26 -12.48 -14.18
N ASN A 297 -23.87 -13.67 -14.35
CA ASN A 297 -25.27 -13.92 -13.95
C ASN A 297 -25.38 -15.12 -13.00
N SER A 298 -26.34 -15.08 -12.09
CA SER A 298 -26.48 -16.03 -10.98
C SER A 298 -27.22 -17.35 -11.32
N ARG A 299 -27.48 -17.70 -12.60
CA ARG A 299 -28.49 -18.74 -12.94
C ARG A 299 -28.05 -19.99 -13.73
N LYS A 300 -26.75 -20.33 -13.79
CA LYS A 300 -26.07 -21.60 -14.21
C LYS A 300 -25.23 -21.50 -15.50
N THR A 301 -24.09 -22.22 -15.51
CA THR A 301 -23.13 -22.54 -16.62
C THR A 301 -22.91 -21.44 -17.68
N GLY A 302 -21.77 -20.75 -17.60
CA GLY A 302 -21.28 -19.80 -18.61
C GLY A 302 -19.77 -19.93 -18.81
N GLY A 303 -19.24 -19.23 -19.80
CA GLY A 303 -17.80 -19.02 -19.97
C GLY A 303 -17.25 -18.05 -18.90
N PRO A 304 -15.91 -17.94 -18.79
CA PRO A 304 -15.27 -17.04 -17.85
C PRO A 304 -15.59 -15.57 -18.15
N GLY A 305 -15.27 -14.67 -17.23
CA GLY A 305 -15.37 -13.23 -17.48
C GLY A 305 -14.44 -12.85 -18.62
N MET A 306 -13.21 -13.36 -18.57
CA MET A 306 -12.23 -13.22 -19.64
C MET A 306 -11.59 -14.57 -19.98
N ALA A 307 -11.57 -14.91 -21.26
CA ALA A 307 -10.82 -16.04 -21.79
C ALA A 307 -9.55 -15.53 -22.50
N ILE A 308 -8.40 -16.09 -22.17
CA ILE A 308 -7.10 -15.71 -22.72
C ILE A 308 -6.44 -16.95 -23.33
N SER A 309 -5.98 -16.86 -24.56
CA SER A 309 -5.26 -17.96 -25.22
C SER A 309 -4.10 -17.45 -26.05
N SER A 310 -2.89 -17.94 -25.81
CA SER A 310 -1.70 -17.55 -26.60
C SER A 310 -1.48 -16.03 -26.66
N SER A 311 -1.73 -15.31 -25.56
CA SER A 311 -1.68 -13.84 -25.50
C SER A 311 -1.10 -13.36 -24.19
N ASP A 312 -0.56 -12.14 -24.18
CA ASP A 312 0.13 -11.50 -23.06
C ASP A 312 -0.54 -10.18 -22.60
N PRO A 313 -1.86 -10.15 -22.37
CA PRO A 313 -2.53 -8.91 -22.06
C PRO A 313 -2.14 -8.36 -20.67
N VAL A 314 -2.21 -7.05 -20.54
CA VAL A 314 -2.12 -6.34 -19.25
C VAL A 314 -3.54 -5.96 -18.82
N ILE A 315 -3.95 -6.40 -17.63
CA ILE A 315 -5.27 -6.14 -17.06
C ILE A 315 -5.08 -5.32 -15.78
N GLU A 316 -5.59 -4.10 -15.74
CA GLU A 316 -5.38 -3.15 -14.63
C GLU A 316 -6.71 -2.69 -14.04
N ASN A 317 -6.81 -2.58 -12.72
CA ASN A 317 -7.97 -1.99 -12.04
C ASN A 317 -9.32 -2.55 -12.55
N CYS A 318 -9.38 -3.86 -12.73
CA CYS A 318 -10.57 -4.55 -13.22
C CYS A 318 -11.24 -5.35 -12.10
N LEU A 319 -12.57 -5.38 -12.14
CA LEU A 319 -13.39 -6.11 -11.18
C LEU A 319 -14.11 -7.26 -11.89
N PHE A 320 -14.00 -8.48 -11.37
CA PHE A 320 -14.69 -9.68 -11.85
C PHE A 320 -15.62 -10.17 -10.76
N THR A 321 -16.94 -10.06 -10.96
CA THR A 321 -17.91 -10.46 -9.94
C THR A 321 -19.01 -11.37 -10.43
N ASN A 322 -19.38 -12.33 -9.58
CA ASN A 322 -20.51 -13.22 -9.80
C ASN A 322 -20.44 -13.96 -11.15
N VAL A 323 -19.23 -14.21 -11.68
CA VAL A 323 -19.04 -14.86 -12.96
C VAL A 323 -19.10 -16.37 -12.80
N ARG A 324 -20.11 -16.98 -13.45
CA ARG A 324 -20.27 -18.43 -13.53
C ARG A 324 -19.50 -18.95 -14.73
N GLY A 325 -18.40 -19.65 -14.47
CA GLY A 325 -17.35 -19.99 -15.44
C GLY A 325 -15.96 -19.55 -14.98
N GLY A 326 -15.86 -18.85 -13.84
CA GLY A 326 -14.64 -18.23 -13.34
C GLY A 326 -14.50 -16.77 -13.79
N GLY A 327 -13.72 -15.97 -13.06
CA GLY A 327 -13.37 -14.62 -13.50
C GLY A 327 -12.50 -14.67 -14.76
N VAL A 328 -11.44 -15.48 -14.76
CA VAL A 328 -10.47 -15.62 -15.85
C VAL A 328 -10.17 -17.09 -16.15
N SER A 329 -10.02 -17.41 -17.43
CA SER A 329 -9.36 -18.65 -17.88
C SER A 329 -8.24 -18.30 -18.85
N CYS A 330 -7.01 -18.74 -18.56
CA CYS A 330 -5.85 -18.53 -19.42
C CYS A 330 -5.21 -19.86 -19.81
N ILE A 331 -4.96 -20.04 -21.11
CA ILE A 331 -4.32 -21.24 -21.67
C ILE A 331 -3.19 -20.81 -22.61
N ASN A 332 -1.96 -21.28 -22.38
CA ASN A 332 -0.78 -20.89 -23.18
C ASN A 332 -0.53 -19.36 -23.27
N GLY A 333 -0.98 -18.58 -22.28
CA GLY A 333 -0.84 -17.13 -22.28
C GLY A 333 0.15 -16.63 -21.23
N GLU A 334 0.50 -15.34 -21.32
CA GLU A 334 1.38 -14.66 -20.37
C GLU A 334 0.75 -13.38 -19.77
N PRO A 335 -0.47 -13.44 -19.20
CA PRO A 335 -1.15 -12.23 -18.74
C PRO A 335 -0.55 -11.66 -17.45
N THR A 336 -0.63 -10.34 -17.34
CA THR A 336 -0.36 -9.60 -16.09
C THR A 336 -1.65 -9.00 -15.57
N PHE A 337 -1.96 -9.22 -14.30
CA PHE A 337 -3.06 -8.58 -13.59
C PHE A 337 -2.48 -7.67 -12.51
N ASP A 338 -2.91 -6.41 -12.52
CA ASP A 338 -2.53 -5.39 -11.55
C ASP A 338 -3.78 -4.73 -10.95
N ASP A 339 -3.82 -4.61 -9.63
CA ASP A 339 -4.92 -4.01 -8.87
C ASP A 339 -6.31 -4.57 -9.24
N CYS A 340 -6.39 -5.88 -9.52
CA CYS A 340 -7.64 -6.52 -9.91
C CYS A 340 -8.36 -7.18 -8.74
N ILE A 341 -9.69 -7.17 -8.77
CA ILE A 341 -10.53 -7.81 -7.75
C ILE A 341 -11.37 -8.91 -8.39
N PHE A 342 -11.33 -10.10 -7.80
CA PHE A 342 -12.13 -11.27 -8.15
C PHE A 342 -13.01 -11.63 -6.96
N ASP A 343 -14.31 -11.33 -7.02
CA ASP A 343 -15.23 -11.56 -5.92
C ASP A 343 -16.45 -12.42 -6.30
N ALA A 344 -16.72 -13.44 -5.48
CA ALA A 344 -17.88 -14.30 -5.61
C ALA A 344 -18.03 -14.97 -7.00
N ASN A 345 -16.92 -15.28 -7.67
CA ASN A 345 -16.92 -16.04 -8.91
C ASN A 345 -17.00 -17.55 -8.64
N GLU A 346 -17.58 -18.29 -9.58
CA GLU A 346 -17.83 -19.73 -9.41
C GLU A 346 -17.45 -20.48 -10.69
N SER A 347 -16.62 -21.52 -10.57
CA SER A 347 -16.21 -22.38 -11.69
C SER A 347 -16.10 -23.85 -11.26
N ASP A 348 -15.76 -24.72 -12.21
CA ASP A 348 -15.42 -26.11 -11.90
C ASP A 348 -14.06 -26.16 -11.18
N ASP A 349 -13.01 -25.55 -11.73
CA ASP A 349 -11.70 -25.39 -11.08
C ASP A 349 -11.23 -23.93 -11.18
N GLY A 350 -10.58 -23.41 -10.15
CA GLY A 350 -10.12 -22.02 -10.14
C GLY A 350 -11.30 -21.05 -10.11
N GLY A 351 -12.00 -20.96 -8.96
CA GLY A 351 -13.26 -20.21 -8.85
C GLY A 351 -13.16 -18.78 -9.34
N ALA A 352 -12.01 -18.14 -9.15
CA ALA A 352 -11.66 -16.85 -9.75
C ALA A 352 -10.84 -17.00 -11.04
N ALA A 353 -9.78 -17.80 -11.00
CA ALA A 353 -8.82 -17.89 -12.11
C ALA A 353 -8.33 -19.31 -12.34
N PHE A 354 -8.35 -19.74 -13.61
CA PHE A 354 -7.80 -20.99 -14.07
C PHE A 354 -6.66 -20.74 -15.05
N PHE A 355 -5.49 -21.32 -14.79
CA PHE A 355 -4.29 -21.20 -15.60
C PHE A 355 -3.79 -22.58 -16.04
N GLU A 356 -3.59 -22.76 -17.34
CA GLU A 356 -3.00 -23.97 -17.92
C GLU A 356 -1.87 -23.60 -18.88
N GLN A 357 -0.69 -24.21 -18.71
CA GLN A 357 0.46 -24.00 -19.60
C GLN A 357 0.83 -22.53 -19.79
N SER A 358 0.63 -21.69 -18.77
CA SER A 358 0.70 -20.23 -18.85
C SER A 358 1.79 -19.66 -17.94
N ALA A 359 2.25 -18.43 -18.22
CA ALA A 359 3.16 -17.68 -17.36
C ALA A 359 2.48 -16.41 -16.83
N VAL A 360 1.99 -16.42 -15.58
CA VAL A 360 1.08 -15.39 -15.07
C VAL A 360 1.73 -14.54 -13.99
N THR A 361 1.52 -13.22 -14.05
CA THR A 361 1.86 -12.30 -12.97
C THR A 361 0.59 -11.72 -12.36
N LEU A 362 0.45 -11.83 -11.03
CA LEU A 362 -0.61 -11.23 -10.23
C LEU A 362 0.04 -10.24 -9.25
N LEU A 363 -0.32 -8.97 -9.33
CA LEU A 363 0.20 -7.88 -8.51
C LEU A 363 -0.96 -7.14 -7.84
N ASP A 364 -0.88 -6.93 -6.53
CA ASP A 364 -1.88 -6.20 -5.72
C ASP A 364 -3.34 -6.62 -6.01
N CYS A 365 -3.55 -7.91 -6.27
CA CYS A 365 -4.86 -8.47 -6.61
C CYS A 365 -5.58 -9.03 -5.38
N MET A 366 -6.91 -8.95 -5.39
CA MET A 366 -7.76 -9.53 -4.34
C MET A 366 -8.63 -10.66 -4.90
N PHE A 367 -8.59 -11.83 -4.26
CA PHE A 367 -9.42 -12.99 -4.59
C PHE A 367 -10.29 -13.34 -3.38
N ILE A 368 -11.58 -12.98 -3.44
CA ILE A 368 -12.48 -13.01 -2.29
C ILE A 368 -13.72 -13.87 -2.57
N ASN A 369 -14.09 -14.74 -1.64
CA ASN A 369 -15.36 -15.49 -1.67
C ASN A 369 -15.61 -16.31 -2.96
N ASN A 370 -14.56 -16.66 -3.70
CA ASN A 370 -14.70 -17.45 -4.93
C ASN A 370 -14.89 -18.92 -4.60
N MET A 371 -15.55 -19.65 -5.51
CA MET A 371 -15.93 -21.04 -5.29
C MET A 371 -15.57 -21.94 -6.47
N ALA A 372 -14.89 -23.05 -6.18
CA ALA A 372 -14.64 -24.12 -7.13
C ALA A 372 -15.38 -25.41 -6.73
N GLN A 373 -15.98 -26.10 -7.70
CA GLN A 373 -16.54 -27.44 -7.49
C GLN A 373 -15.47 -28.54 -7.44
N GLY A 374 -14.26 -28.24 -7.93
CA GLY A 374 -13.06 -29.05 -7.86
C GLY A 374 -12.05 -28.38 -6.93
N SER A 375 -10.84 -28.14 -7.43
CA SER A 375 -9.72 -27.59 -6.67
C SER A 375 -9.49 -26.10 -6.95
N GLY A 376 -8.77 -25.42 -6.06
CA GLY A 376 -8.40 -24.01 -6.23
C GLY A 376 -9.62 -23.10 -6.12
N GLY A 377 -10.13 -22.88 -4.90
CA GLY A 377 -11.33 -22.07 -4.71
C GLY A 377 -11.18 -20.65 -5.25
N ALA A 378 -9.97 -20.08 -5.21
CA ALA A 378 -9.61 -18.90 -6.00
C ALA A 378 -8.87 -19.29 -7.29
N ILE A 379 -7.68 -19.89 -7.15
CA ILE A 379 -6.74 -20.06 -8.26
C ILE A 379 -6.42 -21.54 -8.46
N THR A 380 -6.54 -22.00 -9.70
CA THR A 380 -5.98 -23.29 -10.15
C THR A 380 -4.91 -23.05 -11.19
N ALA A 381 -3.72 -23.61 -10.97
CA ALA A 381 -2.59 -23.56 -11.90
C ALA A 381 -2.14 -24.98 -12.29
N LEU A 382 -2.11 -25.26 -13.58
CA LEU A 382 -1.68 -26.53 -14.15
C LEU A 382 -0.54 -26.30 -15.14
N GLN A 383 0.60 -26.95 -14.95
CA GLN A 383 1.76 -26.81 -15.85
C GLN A 383 2.17 -25.35 -16.12
N SER A 384 2.00 -24.47 -15.13
CA SER A 384 2.12 -23.02 -15.29
C SER A 384 3.19 -22.41 -14.39
N ASP A 385 3.72 -21.26 -14.78
CA ASP A 385 4.63 -20.44 -13.98
C ASP A 385 3.83 -19.24 -13.44
N VAL A 386 3.58 -19.17 -12.13
CA VAL A 386 2.71 -18.16 -11.53
C VAL A 386 3.49 -17.36 -10.47
N SER A 387 3.54 -16.04 -10.66
CA SER A 387 4.08 -15.08 -9.69
C SER A 387 2.93 -14.33 -9.03
N ILE A 388 2.86 -14.37 -7.70
CA ILE A 388 1.82 -13.71 -6.89
C ILE A 388 2.52 -12.75 -5.92
N ILE A 389 2.27 -11.45 -6.04
CA ILE A 389 2.97 -10.40 -5.32
C ILE A 389 1.93 -9.47 -4.70
N GLU A 390 2.05 -9.20 -3.40
CA GLU A 390 1.18 -8.25 -2.67
C GLU A 390 -0.33 -8.60 -2.77
N CYS A 391 -0.67 -9.86 -3.03
CA CYS A 391 -2.06 -10.27 -3.24
C CYS A 391 -2.73 -10.78 -1.96
N ARG A 392 -4.05 -10.68 -1.92
CA ARG A 392 -4.89 -11.22 -0.84
C ARG A 392 -5.86 -12.27 -1.37
N ILE A 393 -5.81 -13.47 -0.81
CA ILE A 393 -6.64 -14.63 -1.17
C ILE A 393 -7.44 -15.03 0.08
N GLU A 394 -8.72 -14.67 0.12
CA GLU A 394 -9.55 -14.76 1.31
C GLU A 394 -10.92 -15.41 1.10
N GLY A 395 -11.31 -16.28 2.05
CA GLY A 395 -12.68 -16.76 2.13
C GLY A 395 -13.12 -17.60 0.94
N ASN A 396 -12.18 -18.09 0.15
CA ASN A 396 -12.47 -18.89 -1.04
C ASN A 396 -12.73 -20.35 -0.65
N THR A 397 -13.57 -21.03 -1.43
CA THR A 397 -14.03 -22.39 -1.11
C THR A 397 -13.81 -23.35 -2.28
N ALA A 398 -13.20 -24.51 -1.99
CA ALA A 398 -13.06 -25.63 -2.92
C ALA A 398 -13.80 -26.87 -2.41
N SER A 399 -14.49 -27.61 -3.28
CA SER A 399 -15.12 -28.88 -2.90
C SER A 399 -14.14 -30.05 -2.87
N ASP A 400 -12.94 -29.91 -3.47
CA ASP A 400 -11.85 -30.87 -3.35
C ASP A 400 -10.73 -30.33 -2.44
N SER A 401 -9.62 -29.83 -3.02
CA SER A 401 -8.43 -29.36 -2.30
C SER A 401 -8.00 -27.96 -2.73
N GLY A 402 -7.20 -27.28 -1.90
CA GLY A 402 -6.69 -25.95 -2.23
C GLY A 402 -7.79 -24.91 -2.20
N GLY A 403 -8.38 -24.66 -1.04
CA GLY A 403 -9.48 -23.69 -0.89
C GLY A 403 -9.12 -22.30 -1.41
N GLY A 404 -7.86 -21.86 -1.23
CA GLY A 404 -7.30 -20.69 -1.89
C GLY A 404 -6.70 -21.06 -3.25
N ILE A 405 -5.56 -21.76 -3.23
CA ILE A 405 -4.77 -22.08 -4.41
C ILE A 405 -4.62 -23.60 -4.55
N SER A 406 -4.73 -24.10 -5.77
CA SER A 406 -4.26 -25.44 -6.16
C SER A 406 -3.28 -25.33 -7.32
N ALA A 407 -2.06 -25.84 -7.15
CA ALA A 407 -1.03 -25.84 -8.18
C ALA A 407 -0.51 -27.26 -8.44
N ALA A 408 -0.58 -27.70 -9.69
CA ALA A 408 -0.09 -29.01 -10.13
C ALA A 408 0.91 -28.87 -11.30
N ASP A 409 2.03 -29.59 -11.24
CA ASP A 409 3.10 -29.54 -12.25
C ASP A 409 3.61 -28.10 -12.55
N SER A 410 3.50 -27.20 -11.57
CA SER A 410 3.64 -25.75 -11.76
C SER A 410 4.79 -25.14 -10.94
N VAL A 411 5.30 -23.98 -11.36
CA VAL A 411 6.17 -23.13 -10.55
C VAL A 411 5.33 -22.03 -9.91
N LEU A 412 5.35 -21.93 -8.59
CA LEU A 412 4.62 -20.90 -7.84
C LEU A 412 5.60 -20.07 -7.01
N VAL A 413 5.64 -18.76 -7.24
CA VAL A 413 6.44 -17.81 -6.46
C VAL A 413 5.48 -16.83 -5.79
N MET A 414 5.53 -16.73 -4.47
CA MET A 414 4.66 -15.85 -3.68
C MET A 414 5.48 -14.94 -2.78
N THR A 415 5.20 -13.64 -2.81
CA THR A 415 5.88 -12.65 -1.95
C THR A 415 4.87 -11.63 -1.41
N GLU A 416 4.98 -11.28 -0.12
CA GLU A 416 4.16 -10.24 0.51
C GLU A 416 2.65 -10.46 0.41
N CYS A 417 2.21 -11.73 0.39
CA CYS A 417 0.81 -12.08 0.23
C CYS A 417 0.09 -12.36 1.56
N GLU A 418 -1.25 -12.35 1.52
CA GLU A 418 -2.11 -12.86 2.59
C GLU A 418 -3.05 -13.96 2.06
N ILE A 419 -3.00 -15.17 2.65
CA ILE A 419 -3.87 -16.30 2.30
C ILE A 419 -4.63 -16.70 3.55
N ARG A 420 -5.92 -16.34 3.62
CA ARG A 420 -6.69 -16.54 4.84
C ARG A 420 -8.10 -17.04 4.70
N GLU A 421 -8.56 -17.77 5.72
CA GLU A 421 -9.96 -18.19 5.87
C GLU A 421 -10.51 -18.97 4.65
N ASN A 422 -9.61 -19.55 3.84
CA ASN A 422 -10.00 -20.35 2.71
C ASN A 422 -10.33 -21.77 3.17
N MET A 423 -11.32 -22.38 2.52
CA MET A 423 -11.90 -23.65 2.92
C MET A 423 -11.83 -24.67 1.78
N ALA A 424 -11.39 -25.88 2.09
CA ALA A 424 -11.48 -27.03 1.22
C ALA A 424 -12.25 -28.15 1.93
N THR A 425 -12.87 -29.06 1.18
CA THR A 425 -13.56 -30.20 1.81
C THR A 425 -12.61 -31.36 2.12
N LEU A 426 -11.57 -31.58 1.30
CA LEU A 426 -10.67 -32.73 1.41
C LEU A 426 -9.36 -32.41 2.14
N ASP A 427 -8.55 -31.51 1.58
CA ASP A 427 -7.23 -31.15 2.15
C ASP A 427 -6.80 -29.75 1.70
N ALA A 428 -5.89 -29.13 2.46
CA ALA A 428 -5.33 -27.81 2.20
C ALA A 428 -6.39 -26.73 1.90
N GLY A 429 -6.99 -26.18 2.95
CA GLY A 429 -7.82 -24.99 2.83
C GLY A 429 -7.09 -23.82 2.19
N GLY A 430 -5.80 -23.64 2.48
CA GLY A 430 -5.01 -22.55 1.90
C GLY A 430 -4.45 -22.92 0.54
N ILE A 431 -3.36 -23.69 0.52
CA ILE A 431 -2.57 -23.98 -0.70
C ILE A 431 -2.35 -25.49 -0.86
N MET A 432 -2.79 -26.06 -1.99
CA MET A 432 -2.50 -27.44 -2.40
C MET A 432 -1.42 -27.46 -3.48
N LEU A 433 -0.35 -28.24 -3.27
CA LEU A 433 0.78 -28.33 -4.20
C LEU A 433 1.03 -29.79 -4.63
N GLN A 434 1.09 -30.02 -5.94
CA GLN A 434 1.36 -31.33 -6.54
C GLN A 434 2.44 -31.20 -7.62
N ASP A 435 3.50 -32.01 -7.51
CA ASP A 435 4.50 -32.20 -8.57
C ASP A 435 5.11 -30.92 -9.20
N GLY A 436 5.30 -29.86 -8.41
CA GLY A 436 5.88 -28.58 -8.86
C GLY A 436 7.00 -28.05 -7.94
N SER A 437 7.35 -26.77 -8.12
CA SER A 437 8.24 -26.05 -7.20
C SER A 437 7.58 -24.77 -6.70
N THR A 438 7.54 -24.61 -5.37
CA THR A 438 6.93 -23.43 -4.74
C THR A 438 7.93 -22.73 -3.83
N THR A 439 8.02 -21.42 -3.96
CA THR A 439 8.80 -20.55 -3.07
C THR A 439 7.88 -19.48 -2.49
N ILE A 440 7.91 -19.31 -1.18
CA ILE A 440 7.08 -18.34 -0.46
C ILE A 440 7.98 -17.49 0.42
N SER A 441 7.81 -16.16 0.38
CA SER A 441 8.51 -15.17 1.23
C SER A 441 7.55 -14.11 1.76
N GLU A 442 7.85 -13.56 2.95
CA GLU A 442 7.13 -12.41 3.54
C GLU A 442 5.59 -12.55 3.52
N THR A 443 5.07 -13.78 3.57
CA THR A 443 3.65 -14.08 3.32
C THR A 443 2.97 -14.62 4.57
N ARG A 444 1.73 -14.17 4.83
CA ARG A 444 0.88 -14.68 5.91
C ARG A 444 -0.13 -15.70 5.38
N ILE A 445 -0.15 -16.89 5.96
CA ILE A 445 -1.06 -18.00 5.62
C ILE A 445 -1.73 -18.47 6.90
N CYS A 446 -3.02 -18.15 7.07
CA CYS A 446 -3.68 -18.35 8.35
C CYS A 446 -5.16 -18.73 8.23
N GLY A 447 -5.76 -19.33 9.26
CA GLY A 447 -7.23 -19.49 9.32
C GLY A 447 -7.82 -20.42 8.26
N ASN A 448 -7.01 -21.08 7.43
CA ASN A 448 -7.51 -21.92 6.34
C ASN A 448 -7.86 -23.33 6.85
N THR A 449 -8.92 -23.94 6.31
CA THR A 449 -9.44 -25.24 6.78
C THR A 449 -9.60 -26.26 5.63
N PRO A 450 -9.18 -27.53 5.78
CA PRO A 450 -8.67 -28.17 7.01
C PRO A 450 -7.18 -27.93 7.29
N GLY A 451 -6.44 -27.24 6.42
CA GLY A 451 -5.00 -27.00 6.62
C GLY A 451 -4.46 -25.85 5.78
N GLN A 452 -3.33 -25.28 6.21
CA GLN A 452 -2.74 -24.09 5.59
C GLN A 452 -2.10 -24.40 4.23
N ILE A 453 -1.21 -25.40 4.19
CA ILE A 453 -0.46 -25.79 3.00
C ILE A 453 -0.31 -27.31 3.01
N SER A 454 -0.56 -27.96 1.86
CA SER A 454 -0.25 -29.37 1.62
C SER A 454 0.65 -29.49 0.39
N GLY A 455 1.63 -30.40 0.45
CA GLY A 455 2.68 -30.55 -0.56
C GLY A 455 4.00 -29.85 -0.20
N LYS A 456 4.98 -29.93 -1.10
CA LYS A 456 6.36 -29.46 -0.86
C LYS A 456 6.54 -28.01 -1.30
N TRP A 457 7.05 -27.17 -0.41
CA TRP A 457 7.40 -25.78 -0.69
C TRP A 457 8.72 -25.38 -0.03
N THR A 458 9.28 -24.24 -0.44
CA THR A 458 10.54 -23.69 0.05
C THR A 458 10.29 -22.33 0.73
N PRO A 459 10.54 -22.17 2.04
CA PRO A 459 10.47 -20.87 2.70
C PRO A 459 11.70 -20.02 2.36
N ALA A 460 11.47 -18.79 1.87
CA ALA A 460 12.52 -17.81 1.54
C ALA A 460 12.74 -16.72 2.61
N GLY A 461 12.01 -16.74 3.73
CA GLY A 461 12.09 -15.74 4.82
C GLY A 461 10.72 -15.09 5.09
N GLY A 462 10.52 -14.50 6.28
CA GLY A 462 9.35 -13.64 6.56
C GLY A 462 7.96 -14.30 6.64
N ASN A 463 7.84 -15.60 6.41
CA ASN A 463 6.52 -16.25 6.34
C ASN A 463 5.90 -16.51 7.72
N ILE A 464 4.59 -16.29 7.82
CA ILE A 464 3.77 -16.65 8.99
C ILE A 464 2.74 -17.71 8.56
N VAL A 465 2.82 -18.93 9.09
CA VAL A 465 1.86 -20.02 8.79
C VAL A 465 1.19 -20.50 10.08
N ARG A 466 -0.12 -20.32 10.22
CA ARG A 466 -0.89 -20.60 11.46
C ARG A 466 -2.27 -21.15 11.19
N ASP A 467 -2.90 -21.82 12.17
CA ASP A 467 -4.29 -22.28 12.02
C ASP A 467 -5.34 -21.18 12.24
N ASP A 468 -4.94 -20.05 12.83
CA ASP A 468 -5.81 -18.90 13.14
C ASP A 468 -5.24 -17.59 12.57
N CYS A 469 -6.12 -16.66 12.19
CA CYS A 469 -5.72 -15.35 11.65
C CYS A 469 -5.70 -14.22 12.67
N SER A 470 -5.76 -14.53 13.96
CA SER A 470 -5.98 -13.62 15.08
C SER A 470 -5.15 -12.33 14.97
N ILE A 471 -5.86 -11.21 14.81
CA ILE A 471 -5.46 -9.87 15.30
C ILE A 471 -5.87 -9.87 16.77
N LEU A 472 -5.00 -9.39 17.67
CA LEU A 472 -5.30 -9.40 19.10
C LEU A 472 -5.97 -8.08 19.48
N TYR A 473 -7.20 -8.13 20.00
CA TYR A 473 -7.95 -6.92 20.36
C TYR A 473 -7.88 -6.60 21.85
N VAL A 474 -7.63 -5.34 22.19
CA VAL A 474 -7.66 -4.82 23.56
C VAL A 474 -8.77 -3.76 23.65
N PRO A 475 -9.77 -3.89 24.55
CA PRO A 475 -9.88 -4.87 25.62
C PRO A 475 -10.66 -6.16 25.29
N GLU A 476 -11.08 -6.36 24.03
CA GLU A 476 -12.03 -7.42 23.66
C GLU A 476 -11.50 -8.85 23.91
N ASP A 477 -10.29 -9.15 23.44
CA ASP A 477 -9.63 -10.45 23.65
C ASP A 477 -8.80 -10.46 24.94
N PHE A 478 -8.16 -9.33 25.25
CA PHE A 478 -7.26 -9.17 26.39
C PHE A 478 -7.61 -7.92 27.18
N SER A 479 -7.76 -8.04 28.49
CA SER A 479 -8.11 -6.88 29.34
C SER A 479 -7.03 -5.80 29.42
N THR A 480 -5.80 -6.13 29.05
CA THR A 480 -4.64 -5.23 29.09
C THR A 480 -3.77 -5.39 27.84
N ILE A 481 -2.98 -4.37 27.52
CA ILE A 481 -1.98 -4.43 26.44
C ILE A 481 -0.90 -5.47 26.78
N ASP A 482 -0.48 -5.56 28.05
CA ASP A 482 0.48 -6.56 28.53
C ASP A 482 0.03 -7.99 28.22
N ASP A 483 -1.20 -8.35 28.57
CA ASP A 483 -1.72 -9.71 28.32
C ASP A 483 -1.75 -10.03 26.81
N ALA A 484 -2.02 -9.03 25.97
CA ALA A 484 -1.99 -9.18 24.52
C ALA A 484 -0.56 -9.35 23.99
N VAL A 485 0.41 -8.58 24.52
CA VAL A 485 1.84 -8.70 24.18
C VAL A 485 2.40 -10.05 24.61
N ASP A 486 2.05 -10.54 25.81
CA ASP A 486 2.46 -11.87 26.30
C ASP A 486 1.91 -13.01 25.45
N ALA A 487 0.74 -12.82 24.83
CA ALA A 487 0.13 -13.78 23.92
C ALA A 487 0.63 -13.65 22.48
N ALA A 488 1.20 -12.50 22.12
CA ALA A 488 1.67 -12.19 20.78
C ALA A 488 2.95 -12.96 20.42
N ARG A 489 3.17 -13.13 19.13
CA ARG A 489 4.41 -13.63 18.52
C ARG A 489 4.92 -12.61 17.51
N ASP A 490 6.16 -12.77 17.08
CA ASP A 490 6.73 -11.93 16.03
C ASP A 490 5.82 -11.85 14.79
N GLY A 491 5.53 -10.62 14.36
CA GLY A 491 4.66 -10.28 13.24
C GLY A 491 3.16 -10.13 13.60
N ASP A 492 2.76 -10.39 14.85
CA ASP A 492 1.38 -10.17 15.27
C ASP A 492 1.07 -8.66 15.39
N THR A 493 -0.22 -8.31 15.26
CA THR A 493 -0.73 -6.95 15.43
C THR A 493 -1.73 -6.92 16.57
N ILE A 494 -1.57 -5.95 17.47
CA ILE A 494 -2.48 -5.67 18.57
C ILE A 494 -3.27 -4.41 18.23
N MET A 495 -4.59 -4.56 18.10
CA MET A 495 -5.54 -3.46 17.89
C MET A 495 -6.06 -2.98 19.24
N ILE A 496 -5.93 -1.70 19.54
CA ILE A 496 -6.26 -1.12 20.84
C ILE A 496 -7.43 -0.15 20.66
N ALA A 497 -8.56 -0.45 21.29
CA ALA A 497 -9.73 0.41 21.26
C ALA A 497 -9.54 1.68 22.10
N ALA A 498 -10.28 2.75 21.80
CA ALA A 498 -10.19 4.03 22.50
C ALA A 498 -10.32 3.88 24.03
N GLY A 499 -9.40 4.50 24.78
CA GLY A 499 -9.34 4.34 26.23
C GLY A 499 -7.99 4.71 26.84
N ILE A 500 -7.93 4.61 28.17
CA ILE A 500 -6.70 4.81 28.95
C ILE A 500 -6.22 3.45 29.45
N TYR A 501 -5.00 3.09 29.10
CA TYR A 501 -4.35 1.83 29.45
C TYR A 501 -3.07 2.09 30.22
N GLY A 502 -2.73 1.19 31.13
CA GLY A 502 -1.38 1.17 31.70
C GLY A 502 -0.36 0.78 30.63
N ALA A 503 0.82 1.38 30.67
CA ALA A 503 1.89 1.02 29.76
C ALA A 503 2.30 -0.46 29.91
N PRO A 504 2.54 -1.19 28.79
CA PRO A 504 3.01 -2.56 28.83
C PRO A 504 4.49 -2.69 29.27
N GLY A 505 5.11 -1.58 29.66
CA GLY A 505 6.55 -1.51 29.89
C GLY A 505 7.35 -1.66 28.59
N ILE A 506 8.50 -2.32 28.71
CA ILE A 506 9.43 -2.55 27.60
C ILE A 506 9.11 -3.89 26.96
N ILE A 507 8.68 -3.87 25.70
CA ILE A 507 8.50 -5.03 24.84
C ILE A 507 9.89 -5.45 24.36
N GLU A 508 10.42 -6.52 24.93
CA GLU A 508 11.74 -7.07 24.61
C GLU A 508 11.64 -8.33 23.74
N ASP A 509 12.52 -8.44 22.74
CA ASP A 509 12.71 -9.65 21.92
C ASP A 509 11.44 -10.14 21.17
N ALA A 510 10.42 -9.28 21.03
CA ALA A 510 9.18 -9.55 20.30
C ALA A 510 8.86 -8.43 19.30
N ALA A 511 8.75 -8.77 18.02
CA ALA A 511 8.41 -7.83 16.95
C ALA A 511 6.89 -7.76 16.76
N VAL A 512 6.21 -6.92 17.54
CA VAL A 512 4.72 -6.80 17.54
C VAL A 512 4.32 -5.38 17.14
N SER A 513 3.31 -5.27 16.27
CA SER A 513 2.74 -3.98 15.88
C SER A 513 1.61 -3.56 16.83
N LEU A 514 1.56 -2.29 17.19
CA LEU A 514 0.56 -1.70 18.09
C LEU A 514 -0.21 -0.61 17.34
N ILE A 515 -1.51 -0.80 17.14
CA ILE A 515 -2.35 0.13 16.37
C ILE A 515 -3.54 0.56 17.24
N GLY A 516 -3.60 1.85 17.55
CA GLY A 516 -4.69 2.46 18.30
C GLY A 516 -5.86 2.92 17.43
N GLU A 517 -7.04 2.97 18.02
CA GLU A 517 -8.17 3.71 17.47
C GLU A 517 -7.92 5.23 17.47
N LYS A 518 -8.56 5.93 16.53
CA LYS A 518 -8.52 7.39 16.40
C LYS A 518 -9.82 8.04 16.87
N ASN A 519 -9.71 9.28 17.31
CA ASN A 519 -10.83 10.18 17.47
C ASN A 519 -11.36 10.60 16.09
N ARG A 520 -12.55 11.22 16.06
CA ARG A 520 -13.18 11.69 14.81
C ARG A 520 -12.37 12.77 14.09
N ASP A 521 -11.51 13.47 14.80
CA ASP A 521 -10.61 14.50 14.27
C ASP A 521 -9.26 13.94 13.77
N GLY A 522 -9.05 12.62 13.86
CA GLY A 522 -7.81 11.96 13.46
C GLY A 522 -6.77 11.84 14.56
N SER A 523 -6.94 12.49 15.71
CA SER A 523 -6.02 12.37 16.84
C SER A 523 -6.07 10.97 17.48
N PRO A 524 -4.99 10.51 18.14
CA PRO A 524 -5.00 9.27 18.92
C PRO A 524 -6.14 9.24 19.97
N ALA A 525 -6.96 8.20 19.96
CA ALA A 525 -7.97 7.97 21.02
C ALA A 525 -7.49 7.03 22.12
N VAL A 526 -6.30 6.44 21.94
CA VAL A 526 -5.67 5.52 22.87
C VAL A 526 -4.58 6.25 23.64
N ILE A 527 -4.73 6.28 24.96
CA ILE A 527 -3.74 6.84 25.89
C ILE A 527 -3.06 5.69 26.62
N ILE A 528 -1.75 5.58 26.46
CA ILE A 528 -0.90 4.66 27.20
C ILE A 528 -0.19 5.47 28.29
N ASP A 529 -0.66 5.31 29.53
CA ASP A 529 -0.09 5.98 30.71
C ASP A 529 1.22 5.31 31.11
N GLY A 530 2.34 5.87 30.63
CA GLY A 530 3.70 5.44 30.94
C GLY A 530 4.62 5.31 29.72
N VAL A 531 5.66 4.49 29.88
CA VAL A 531 6.73 4.29 28.90
C VAL A 531 6.35 3.15 27.95
N LEU A 532 6.30 3.44 26.65
CA LEU A 532 6.24 2.42 25.61
C LEU A 532 7.66 2.16 25.09
N GLY A 533 8.20 0.98 25.37
CA GLY A 533 9.53 0.58 24.91
C GLY A 533 9.47 -0.55 23.88
N LEU A 534 10.14 -0.39 22.73
CA LEU A 534 10.41 -1.47 21.78
C LEU A 534 11.91 -1.72 21.77
N VAL A 535 12.33 -2.89 22.24
CA VAL A 535 13.74 -3.18 22.53
C VAL A 535 14.16 -4.53 21.96
N ARG A 536 15.30 -4.57 21.24
CA ARG A 536 15.90 -5.81 20.70
C ARG A 536 14.96 -6.58 19.75
N GLN A 537 14.25 -5.85 18.88
CA GLN A 537 13.42 -6.44 17.83
C GLN A 537 14.24 -6.85 16.59
N GLY A 538 15.49 -6.39 16.49
CA GLY A 538 16.35 -6.60 15.34
C GLY A 538 15.80 -5.90 14.10
N THR A 539 15.93 -6.54 12.93
CA THR A 539 15.56 -5.95 11.63
C THR A 539 14.10 -6.15 11.23
N LYS A 540 13.27 -6.73 12.11
CA LYS A 540 11.86 -7.00 11.79
C LYS A 540 11.08 -5.71 11.93
N GLN A 541 10.49 -5.25 10.82
CA GLN A 541 9.72 -4.02 10.81
C GLN A 541 8.41 -4.18 11.57
N VAL A 542 8.13 -3.27 12.50
CA VAL A 542 6.85 -3.16 13.20
C VAL A 542 6.21 -1.79 13.00
N THR A 543 4.91 -1.70 13.24
CA THR A 543 4.16 -0.43 13.17
C THR A 543 3.66 -0.03 14.55
N VAL A 544 3.85 1.24 14.90
CA VAL A 544 3.25 1.88 16.08
C VAL A 544 2.41 3.04 15.56
N GLU A 545 1.10 2.96 15.70
CA GLU A 545 0.20 3.94 15.06
C GLU A 545 -0.91 4.41 16.01
N ASN A 546 -1.24 5.71 15.96
CA ASN A 546 -2.39 6.31 16.63
C ASN A 546 -2.38 6.17 18.15
N LEU A 547 -1.22 6.41 18.78
CA LEU A 547 -1.05 6.28 20.23
C LEU A 547 -0.65 7.61 20.87
N GLU A 548 -1.24 7.91 22.02
CA GLU A 548 -0.72 8.88 22.96
C GLU A 548 0.10 8.17 24.03
N VAL A 549 1.37 8.55 24.21
CA VAL A 549 2.30 7.94 25.17
C VAL A 549 3.03 9.01 25.97
N THR A 550 3.46 8.69 27.19
CA THR A 550 4.29 9.62 27.99
C THR A 550 5.73 9.67 27.53
N THR A 551 6.27 8.50 27.15
CA THR A 551 7.65 8.36 26.70
C THR A 551 7.73 7.19 25.73
N MET A 552 8.50 7.35 24.66
CA MET A 552 8.77 6.30 23.70
C MET A 552 10.26 5.96 23.68
N VAL A 553 10.58 4.68 23.79
CA VAL A 553 11.96 4.17 23.74
C VAL A 553 12.07 3.15 22.62
N LEU A 554 12.85 3.46 21.59
CA LEU A 554 13.09 2.57 20.45
C LEU A 554 14.57 2.21 20.42
N TYR A 555 14.88 0.95 20.73
CA TYR A 555 16.26 0.49 20.88
C TYR A 555 16.50 -0.83 20.16
N ASP A 556 17.48 -0.90 19.25
CA ASP A 556 17.76 -2.11 18.45
C ASP A 556 16.47 -2.66 17.81
N SER A 557 15.78 -1.77 17.09
CA SER A 557 14.44 -2.00 16.56
C SER A 557 14.25 -1.33 15.21
N THR A 558 13.52 -1.99 14.31
CA THR A 558 13.05 -1.41 13.06
C THR A 558 11.56 -1.07 13.16
N ALA A 559 11.17 0.20 13.11
CA ALA A 559 9.75 0.57 13.24
C ALA A 559 9.32 1.76 12.38
N SER A 560 8.04 1.77 11.99
CA SER A 560 7.35 2.97 11.52
C SER A 560 6.40 3.45 12.60
N VAL A 561 6.63 4.66 13.09
CA VAL A 561 5.83 5.31 14.12
C VAL A 561 5.01 6.41 13.47
N ILE A 562 3.69 6.32 13.52
CA ILE A 562 2.80 7.17 12.73
C ILE A 562 1.73 7.77 13.63
N ASN A 563 1.45 9.07 13.46
CA ASN A 563 0.36 9.78 14.15
C ASN A 563 0.38 9.53 15.68
N CYS A 564 1.52 9.81 16.31
CA CYS A 564 1.68 9.63 17.76
C CYS A 564 1.72 10.97 18.48
N ASN A 565 1.18 11.02 19.69
CA ASN A 565 1.29 12.16 20.59
C ASN A 565 2.14 11.77 21.80
N ILE A 566 3.31 12.39 21.95
CA ILE A 566 4.24 12.16 23.04
C ILE A 566 4.22 13.39 23.93
N GLN A 567 3.62 13.27 25.11
CA GLN A 567 3.42 14.40 26.02
C GLN A 567 3.62 14.06 27.49
N PHE A 568 4.01 15.06 28.27
CA PHE A 568 4.15 15.00 29.74
C PHE A 568 5.23 14.00 30.24
N GLY A 569 6.30 13.79 29.48
CA GLY A 569 7.48 13.04 29.95
C GLY A 569 7.97 13.55 31.32
N ASN A 570 8.08 12.64 32.31
CA ASN A 570 8.48 12.98 33.68
C ASN A 570 10.00 12.83 33.89
N ASP A 571 10.59 13.86 34.50
CA ASP A 571 11.85 14.09 35.24
C ASP A 571 13.13 13.24 34.99
N GLN A 572 13.13 12.15 34.22
CA GLN A 572 14.29 11.28 33.98
C GLN A 572 14.53 10.86 32.53
N PHE A 573 13.54 10.96 31.63
CA PHE A 573 13.66 10.51 30.23
C PHE A 573 13.28 11.61 29.23
N ALA A 574 13.90 11.60 28.06
CA ALA A 574 13.42 12.39 26.92
C ALA A 574 12.05 11.88 26.48
N GLY A 575 11.23 12.71 25.81
CA GLY A 575 9.97 12.26 25.23
C GLY A 575 10.16 11.08 24.28
N VAL A 576 11.16 11.17 23.39
CA VAL A 576 11.56 10.08 22.49
C VAL A 576 13.04 9.77 22.65
N ILE A 577 13.36 8.48 22.81
CA ILE A 577 14.73 7.96 22.87
C ILE A 577 14.93 6.97 21.73
N LEU A 578 15.93 7.22 20.89
CA LEU A 578 16.35 6.35 19.80
C LEU A 578 17.77 5.84 20.05
N GLY A 579 18.01 4.53 19.87
CA GLY A 579 19.35 3.96 19.87
C GLY A 579 19.42 2.71 19.02
N ASN A 580 20.36 2.64 18.08
CA ASN A 580 20.40 1.58 17.08
C ASN A 580 19.04 1.40 16.36
N PHE A 581 18.32 2.50 16.14
CA PHE A 581 16.97 2.48 15.58
C PHE A 581 17.01 2.63 14.06
N ASN A 582 16.22 1.85 13.33
CA ASN A 582 16.07 2.01 11.89
C ASN A 582 14.59 2.24 11.53
N GLY A 583 14.25 3.40 10.96
CA GLY A 583 12.90 3.64 10.49
C GLY A 583 12.47 5.09 10.57
N SER A 584 11.17 5.31 10.76
CA SER A 584 10.58 6.64 10.66
C SER A 584 9.62 6.98 11.81
N LEU A 585 9.57 8.27 12.12
CA LEU A 585 8.52 8.90 12.90
C LEU A 585 7.80 9.89 11.97
N GLN A 586 6.51 9.69 11.74
CA GLN A 586 5.70 10.47 10.81
C GLN A 586 4.47 11.08 11.48
N GLY A 587 4.24 12.38 11.29
CA GLY A 587 3.06 13.05 11.84
C GLY A 587 2.98 13.00 13.36
N CYS A 588 4.13 12.89 14.04
CA CYS A 588 4.20 12.78 15.49
C CYS A 588 4.34 14.16 16.14
N ARG A 589 3.62 14.39 17.24
CA ARG A 589 3.79 15.56 18.10
C ARG A 589 4.55 15.15 19.36
N ILE A 590 5.67 15.79 19.65
CA ILE A 590 6.53 15.58 20.81
C ILE A 590 6.57 16.89 21.58
N ALA A 591 5.75 17.01 22.62
CA ALA A 591 5.53 18.28 23.27
C ALA A 591 5.46 18.21 24.79
N ASP A 592 5.77 19.33 25.43
CA ASP A 592 5.58 19.54 26.86
C ASP A 592 6.28 18.45 27.73
N CYS A 593 7.34 17.85 27.19
CA CYS A 593 8.15 16.85 27.88
C CYS A 593 9.28 17.53 28.65
N SER A 594 9.59 17.03 29.85
CA SER A 594 10.65 17.58 30.69
C SER A 594 11.59 16.50 31.19
N SER A 595 12.90 16.77 31.16
CA SER A 595 13.91 15.86 31.68
C SER A 595 14.95 16.60 32.51
N GLY A 596 15.33 16.01 33.64
CA GLY A 596 16.37 16.55 34.52
C GLY A 596 17.80 16.17 34.12
N PHE A 597 17.99 15.29 33.13
CA PHE A 597 19.32 14.79 32.74
C PHE A 597 19.53 14.65 31.23
N LEU A 598 18.45 14.50 30.47
CA LEU A 598 18.44 14.29 29.03
C LEU A 598 17.74 15.50 28.35
N PRO A 599 17.78 15.60 27.01
CA PRO A 599 16.88 16.48 26.28
C PRO A 599 15.44 16.25 26.70
N GLY A 600 14.62 17.30 26.67
CA GLY A 600 13.18 17.15 26.93
C GLY A 600 12.46 16.41 25.79
N GLY A 601 12.81 16.73 24.53
CA GLY A 601 12.11 16.24 23.34
C GLY A 601 12.66 14.92 22.81
N VAL A 602 13.72 15.00 22.00
CA VAL A 602 14.31 13.84 21.30
C VAL A 602 15.76 13.63 21.71
N TYR A 603 16.12 12.39 22.03
CA TYR A 603 17.49 11.97 22.30
C TYR A 603 17.88 10.76 21.45
N VAL A 604 18.92 10.91 20.63
CA VAL A 604 19.47 9.84 19.79
C VAL A 604 20.87 9.47 20.28
N SER A 605 21.07 8.21 20.67
CA SER A 605 22.37 7.69 21.13
C SER A 605 22.50 6.18 20.96
N ASP A 606 23.51 5.76 20.21
CA ASP A 606 23.79 4.35 19.92
C ASP A 606 24.74 3.71 20.95
N GLN A 607 24.64 2.39 21.14
CA GLN A 607 25.69 1.63 21.82
C GLN A 607 26.73 1.16 20.78
N ILE A 608 27.87 1.87 20.70
CA ILE A 608 28.92 1.67 19.66
C ILE A 608 29.73 0.37 19.86
N ASP A 609 29.46 -0.42 20.90
CA ASP A 609 30.31 -1.55 21.30
C ASP A 609 30.05 -2.87 20.53
N ASN A 610 29.00 -2.96 19.69
CA ASN A 610 28.72 -4.14 18.87
C ASN A 610 28.60 -3.81 17.35
N PRO A 611 29.56 -4.23 16.51
CA PRO A 611 29.55 -3.94 15.08
C PRO A 611 28.51 -4.74 14.28
N GLU A 612 27.82 -5.70 14.88
CA GLU A 612 26.71 -6.43 14.24
C GLU A 612 25.38 -5.66 14.30
N ILE A 613 25.27 -4.65 15.18
CA ILE A 613 24.05 -3.83 15.33
C ILE A 613 24.26 -2.54 14.51
N PRO A 614 23.40 -2.27 13.51
CA PRO A 614 23.47 -1.03 12.75
C PRO A 614 23.37 0.21 13.65
N ALA A 615 24.05 1.29 13.26
CA ALA A 615 23.84 2.59 13.86
C ALA A 615 22.42 3.09 13.57
N THR A 616 21.94 4.07 14.34
CA THR A 616 20.64 4.68 14.09
C THR A 616 20.58 5.29 12.69
N ASP A 617 19.50 5.01 11.97
CA ASP A 617 19.11 5.60 10.70
C ASP A 617 17.62 5.96 10.78
N ALA A 618 17.34 7.22 11.12
CA ALA A 618 16.01 7.68 11.49
C ALA A 618 15.52 8.82 10.60
N MET A 619 14.26 8.77 10.18
CA MET A 619 13.59 9.86 9.48
C MET A 619 12.45 10.44 10.32
N PHE A 620 12.50 11.74 10.58
CA PHE A 620 11.38 12.51 11.11
C PHE A 620 10.67 13.20 9.95
N ILE A 621 9.37 12.92 9.78
CA ILE A 621 8.56 13.40 8.66
C ILE A 621 7.33 14.09 9.25
N ASP A 622 7.11 15.35 8.88
CA ASP A 622 5.93 16.15 9.30
C ASP A 622 5.70 16.12 10.83
N CYS A 623 6.79 16.11 11.61
CA CYS A 623 6.74 16.06 13.07
C CYS A 623 6.78 17.44 13.70
N VAL A 624 6.16 17.59 14.87
CA VAL A 624 6.22 18.82 15.68
C VAL A 624 6.91 18.51 17.01
N ILE A 625 7.99 19.23 17.31
CA ILE A 625 8.80 19.08 18.53
C ILE A 625 8.80 20.43 19.25
N GLU A 626 7.95 20.58 20.27
CA GLU A 626 7.69 21.89 20.87
C GLU A 626 7.60 21.92 22.40
N ASN A 627 7.93 23.07 22.99
CA ASN A 627 7.76 23.31 24.44
C ASN A 627 8.46 22.29 25.36
N ASN A 628 9.47 21.57 24.84
CA ASN A 628 10.17 20.58 25.64
C ASN A 628 11.26 21.23 26.47
N ALA A 629 11.42 20.79 27.72
CA ALA A 629 12.40 21.31 28.66
C ALA A 629 13.51 20.27 28.94
N GLY A 630 14.71 20.52 28.40
CA GLY A 630 15.91 19.77 28.73
C GLY A 630 16.62 20.36 29.96
N GLY A 631 17.16 19.50 30.81
CA GLY A 631 17.81 19.90 32.06
C GLY A 631 19.16 19.24 32.23
N CYS A 632 20.13 20.02 32.70
CA CYS A 632 21.46 19.52 33.01
C CYS A 632 21.99 20.09 34.35
N PRO A 633 21.95 19.32 35.45
CA PRO A 633 22.33 19.81 36.78
C PRO A 633 23.84 19.99 36.98
N PHE A 634 24.68 19.60 36.02
CA PHE A 634 26.14 19.67 36.10
C PHE A 634 26.76 20.16 34.79
N PRO A 635 27.83 20.96 34.79
CA PRO A 635 28.48 21.36 33.55
C PRO A 635 28.86 20.13 32.68
N GLY A 636 28.23 19.97 31.50
CA GLY A 636 28.53 18.93 30.51
C GLY A 636 27.71 17.62 30.58
N CYS A 637 26.54 17.58 31.24
CA CYS A 637 25.53 16.55 30.95
C CYS A 637 24.77 16.89 29.67
N GLY A 638 24.44 15.91 28.83
CA GLY A 638 23.85 16.10 27.50
C GLY A 638 22.37 16.55 27.48
N GLY A 639 21.90 17.32 28.46
CA GLY A 639 20.53 17.87 28.54
C GLY A 639 20.28 19.04 27.58
N ASP A 640 20.91 18.99 26.43
CA ASP A 640 21.52 20.15 25.79
C ASP A 640 20.85 20.49 24.45
N ALA A 641 19.56 20.20 24.26
CA ALA A 641 18.73 20.65 23.13
C ALA A 641 17.25 20.23 23.32
N GLY A 642 16.34 20.78 22.52
CA GLY A 642 15.04 20.14 22.26
C GLY A 642 15.21 18.78 21.54
N VAL A 643 16.17 18.72 20.63
CA VAL A 643 16.60 17.53 19.88
C VAL A 643 18.11 17.36 20.00
N TYR A 644 18.59 16.28 20.60
CA TYR A 644 20.01 15.98 20.70
C TYR A 644 20.36 14.70 19.96
N ILE A 645 21.31 14.79 19.03
CA ILE A 645 21.80 13.67 18.23
C ILE A 645 23.26 13.42 18.60
N ALA A 646 23.50 12.34 19.35
CA ALA A 646 24.84 11.93 19.78
C ALA A 646 25.61 11.25 18.65
N ASP A 647 24.95 10.33 17.95
CA ASP A 647 25.51 9.44 16.93
C ASP A 647 24.40 9.04 15.93
N GLY A 648 24.76 8.41 14.82
CA GLY A 648 23.81 7.93 13.80
C GLY A 648 23.44 8.97 12.73
N THR A 649 22.51 8.58 11.85
CA THR A 649 21.94 9.41 10.78
C THR A 649 20.50 9.77 11.13
N VAL A 650 20.18 11.06 11.13
CA VAL A 650 18.82 11.54 11.41
C VAL A 650 18.42 12.63 10.43
N ASP A 651 17.40 12.36 9.62
CA ASP A 651 16.87 13.30 8.64
C ASP A 651 15.53 13.90 9.09
N PHE A 652 15.36 15.20 8.87
CA PHE A 652 14.13 15.93 9.16
C PHE A 652 13.52 16.46 7.87
N ILE A 653 12.25 16.13 7.63
CA ILE A 653 11.49 16.49 6.44
C ILE A 653 10.16 17.09 6.89
N GLY A 654 9.88 18.34 6.55
CA GLY A 654 8.60 18.97 6.89
C GLY A 654 8.36 19.19 8.40
N CYS A 655 9.42 19.11 9.23
CA CYS A 655 9.27 19.15 10.68
C CYS A 655 9.27 20.59 11.24
N THR A 656 8.74 20.77 12.45
CA THR A 656 8.81 22.01 13.21
C THR A 656 9.44 21.76 14.58
N VAL A 657 10.54 22.45 14.90
CA VAL A 657 11.24 22.39 16.20
C VAL A 657 11.20 23.78 16.84
N ARG A 658 10.31 23.98 17.82
CA ARG A 658 10.07 25.33 18.37
C ARG A 658 9.93 25.41 19.88
N ASP A 659 10.23 26.58 20.43
CA ASP A 659 9.96 26.91 21.83
C ASP A 659 10.52 25.91 22.86
N ASN A 660 11.52 25.12 22.47
CA ASN A 660 12.19 24.19 23.36
C ASN A 660 13.17 24.95 24.24
N ILE A 661 13.18 24.58 25.53
CA ILE A 661 13.93 25.24 26.59
C ILE A 661 15.09 24.33 26.98
N SER A 662 16.30 24.69 26.56
CA SER A 662 17.54 23.98 26.88
C SER A 662 18.78 24.90 26.76
N ASP A 663 19.96 24.40 27.16
CA ASP A 663 21.22 25.17 27.12
C ASP A 663 21.80 25.37 25.71
N PHE A 664 21.37 24.62 24.69
CA PHE A 664 21.79 24.81 23.29
C PHE A 664 20.62 24.99 22.31
N GLY A 665 19.42 25.28 22.81
CA GLY A 665 18.30 25.73 21.99
C GLY A 665 17.52 24.58 21.35
N GLY A 666 17.36 24.64 20.02
CA GLY A 666 16.48 23.75 19.28
C GLY A 666 17.10 22.37 19.04
N MET A 667 18.20 22.33 18.29
CA MET A 667 18.86 21.09 17.88
C MET A 667 20.36 21.10 18.19
N PHE A 668 20.88 19.99 18.73
CA PHE A 668 22.30 19.74 18.93
C PHE A 668 22.72 18.48 18.18
N ILE A 669 23.68 18.61 17.27
CA ILE A 669 24.21 17.54 16.42
C ILE A 669 25.70 17.35 16.75
N SER A 670 26.01 16.21 17.34
CA SER A 670 27.37 15.86 17.72
C SER A 670 28.26 15.61 16.49
N PRO A 671 29.59 15.79 16.59
CA PRO A 671 30.51 15.55 15.46
C PRO A 671 30.55 14.11 14.92
N GLN A 672 29.96 13.14 15.62
CA GLN A 672 29.86 11.74 15.24
C GLN A 672 28.54 11.41 14.51
N ALA A 673 27.58 12.33 14.53
CA ALA A 673 26.29 12.18 13.89
C ALA A 673 26.25 12.87 12.53
N THR A 674 25.30 12.45 11.70
CA THR A 674 24.93 13.10 10.45
C THR A 674 23.45 13.46 10.47
N SER A 675 23.13 14.67 10.05
CA SER A 675 21.73 15.11 9.95
C SER A 675 21.51 15.99 8.73
N SER A 676 20.37 15.82 8.07
CA SER A 676 19.91 16.69 7.00
C SER A 676 18.51 17.22 7.27
N LEU A 677 18.24 18.45 6.80
CA LEU A 677 16.96 19.12 6.96
C LEU A 677 16.40 19.46 5.58
N THR A 678 15.11 19.22 5.38
CA THR A 678 14.34 19.59 4.18
C THR A 678 13.00 20.19 4.62
N ASN A 679 12.61 21.35 4.11
CA ASN A 679 11.34 22.02 4.46
C ASN A 679 11.06 22.09 5.98
N THR A 680 12.11 22.22 6.80
CA THR A 680 12.02 22.12 8.26
C THR A 680 12.18 23.50 8.92
N THR A 681 11.36 23.78 9.93
CA THR A 681 11.36 25.02 10.71
C THR A 681 12.01 24.80 12.07
N VAL A 682 13.01 25.61 12.44
CA VAL A 682 13.66 25.59 13.77
C VAL A 682 13.71 27.00 14.34
N CYS A 683 12.90 27.30 15.36
CA CYS A 683 12.75 28.67 15.84
C CYS A 683 12.33 28.83 17.31
N GLY A 684 12.46 30.02 17.89
CA GLY A 684 11.90 30.33 19.22
C GLY A 684 12.56 29.61 20.41
N ASN A 685 13.62 28.83 20.19
CA ASN A 685 14.26 28.04 21.24
C ASN A 685 15.20 28.89 22.12
N SER A 686 15.35 28.53 23.41
CA SER A 686 15.81 29.42 24.50
C SER A 686 17.24 29.99 24.46
N THR A 687 18.09 29.64 23.48
CA THR A 687 19.48 30.14 23.39
C THR A 687 19.87 30.55 21.98
N THR A 688 20.81 31.50 21.85
CA THR A 688 21.36 31.94 20.56
C THR A 688 22.10 30.79 19.87
N GLY A 689 21.46 30.20 18.86
CA GLY A 689 21.92 29.00 18.18
C GLY A 689 20.81 27.96 18.08
N GLN A 690 19.89 28.15 17.15
CA GLN A 690 18.76 27.24 16.92
C GLN A 690 19.21 25.82 16.53
N ILE A 691 20.34 25.72 15.83
CA ILE A 691 21.00 24.46 15.47
C ILE A 691 22.49 24.59 15.81
N VAL A 692 23.00 23.67 16.63
CA VAL A 692 24.40 23.56 17.02
C VAL A 692 24.98 22.27 16.45
N GLY A 693 26.04 22.36 15.64
CA GLY A 693 26.66 21.19 14.99
C GLY A 693 26.63 21.30 13.46
N ALA A 694 27.15 20.27 12.78
CA ALA A 694 27.15 20.20 11.33
C ALA A 694 25.85 19.55 10.82
N TRP A 695 25.20 20.16 9.83
CA TRP A 695 24.00 19.62 9.19
C TRP A 695 24.01 19.94 7.69
N THR A 696 23.21 19.19 6.93
CA THR A 696 23.05 19.37 5.47
C THR A 696 21.72 20.04 5.17
N ASP A 697 21.77 21.16 4.45
CA ASP A 697 20.59 21.88 3.95
C ASP A 697 20.18 21.31 2.59
N ASN A 698 19.05 20.61 2.56
CA ASN A 698 18.44 20.08 1.33
C ASN A 698 17.41 21.04 0.70
N GLY A 699 17.21 22.23 1.29
CA GLY A 699 16.31 23.28 0.79
C GLY A 699 15.01 23.42 1.58
N GLY A 700 14.43 24.63 1.52
CA GLY A 700 13.13 24.96 2.11
C GLY A 700 13.11 25.16 3.62
N ASN A 701 14.26 25.14 4.29
CA ASN A 701 14.35 25.26 5.74
C ASN A 701 14.22 26.71 6.25
N PHE A 702 13.64 26.88 7.45
CA PHE A 702 13.54 28.16 8.15
C PHE A 702 14.21 28.06 9.53
N VAL A 703 15.20 28.91 9.82
CA VAL A 703 15.95 28.89 11.09
C VAL A 703 16.09 30.30 11.65
N ALA A 704 15.46 30.59 12.79
CA ALA A 704 15.44 31.94 13.38
C ALA A 704 15.31 31.95 14.91
N ASP A 705 15.82 32.99 15.58
CA ASP A 705 15.75 33.07 17.05
C ASP A 705 14.32 33.26 17.59
N GLU A 706 13.46 33.91 16.81
CA GLU A 706 12.04 34.03 17.09
C GLU A 706 11.30 33.25 16.01
N CYS A 707 10.27 32.50 16.38
CA CYS A 707 9.38 31.91 15.40
C CYS A 707 8.64 33.03 14.64
N PRO A 708 8.32 32.82 13.35
CA PRO A 708 7.28 33.61 12.71
C PRO A 708 6.07 33.54 13.64
N ALA A 709 5.39 34.66 13.86
CA ALA A 709 4.18 34.64 14.66
C ALA A 709 3.30 33.51 14.12
N ASP A 710 2.91 32.57 14.98
CA ASP A 710 1.92 31.54 14.65
C ASP A 710 0.83 32.24 13.86
N CYS A 711 0.53 31.76 12.66
CA CYS A 711 -0.48 32.39 11.83
C CYS A 711 -1.82 31.91 12.36
N PRO A 712 -2.38 32.51 13.43
CA PRO A 712 -3.39 31.86 14.25
C PRO A 712 -4.71 31.76 13.48
N GLY A 713 -4.82 32.45 12.34
CA GLY A 713 -5.97 32.39 11.46
C GLY A 713 -5.81 31.47 10.26
N ASP A 714 -4.67 30.79 10.06
CA ASP A 714 -4.45 29.85 8.95
C ASP A 714 -4.88 28.45 9.41
N LEU A 715 -6.17 28.19 9.31
CA LEU A 715 -6.82 26.97 9.79
C LEU A 715 -6.64 25.81 8.81
N ASP A 716 -6.39 26.12 7.53
CA ASP A 716 -6.17 25.11 6.49
C ASP A 716 -4.69 24.84 6.17
N GLY A 717 -3.78 25.60 6.79
CA GLY A 717 -2.33 25.41 6.74
C GLY A 717 -1.70 25.82 5.42
N ASN A 718 -2.38 26.65 4.62
CA ASN A 718 -1.94 27.02 3.28
C ASN A 718 -0.97 28.22 3.25
N GLY A 719 -0.66 28.81 4.40
CA GLY A 719 0.19 29.99 4.55
C GLY A 719 -0.53 31.33 4.31
N LEU A 720 -1.85 31.35 4.28
CA LEU A 720 -2.71 32.53 4.15
C LEU A 720 -3.82 32.46 5.19
N VAL A 721 -4.17 33.60 5.78
CA VAL A 721 -5.46 33.77 6.47
C VAL A 721 -6.44 34.42 5.50
N ASP A 722 -7.34 33.62 4.94
CA ASP A 722 -8.29 34.07 3.92
C ASP A 722 -9.72 33.52 4.08
N GLY A 723 -10.46 33.49 2.96
CA GLY A 723 -11.83 33.04 2.94
C GLY A 723 -12.00 31.54 3.23
N GLY A 724 -10.97 30.72 2.99
CA GLY A 724 -10.92 29.31 3.35
C GLY A 724 -11.03 29.13 4.86
N ASP A 725 -10.16 29.82 5.60
CA ASP A 725 -10.09 29.77 7.06
C ASP A 725 -11.34 30.32 7.72
N LEU A 726 -11.85 31.45 7.21
CA LEU A 726 -13.11 31.99 7.67
C LEU A 726 -14.27 31.00 7.47
N GLY A 727 -14.26 30.28 6.35
CA GLY A 727 -15.22 29.22 6.07
C GLY A 727 -15.14 28.09 7.10
N GLN A 728 -13.94 27.66 7.46
CA GLN A 728 -13.71 26.64 8.47
C GLN A 728 -14.14 27.09 9.87
N MET A 729 -13.77 28.30 10.28
CA MET A 729 -14.17 28.86 11.58
C MET A 729 -15.69 29.00 11.71
N LEU A 730 -16.36 29.49 10.68
CA LEU A 730 -17.83 29.60 10.67
C LEU A 730 -18.49 28.21 10.69
N GLY A 731 -17.86 27.20 10.10
CA GLY A 731 -18.29 25.80 10.21
C GLY A 731 -18.16 25.25 11.65
N ALA A 732 -17.18 25.74 12.40
CA ALA A 732 -16.92 25.38 13.79
C ALA A 732 -17.64 26.26 14.82
N TRP A 733 -18.51 27.18 14.41
CA TRP A 733 -19.11 28.19 15.30
C TRP A 733 -19.90 27.57 16.45
N GLY A 734 -19.58 27.97 17.68
CA GLY A 734 -20.20 27.47 18.92
C GLY A 734 -19.78 26.05 19.31
N THR A 735 -18.73 25.51 18.68
CA THR A 735 -18.11 24.24 19.08
C THR A 735 -16.88 24.49 19.95
N ASN A 736 -16.27 23.42 20.44
CA ASN A 736 -14.97 23.42 21.12
C ASN A 736 -13.85 22.92 20.19
N ASN A 737 -13.97 23.18 18.88
CA ASN A 737 -12.97 22.77 17.90
C ASN A 737 -11.63 23.43 18.24
N PRO A 738 -10.57 22.66 18.56
CA PRO A 738 -9.32 23.20 19.07
C PRO A 738 -8.51 23.96 18.01
N ILE A 739 -8.81 23.78 16.71
CA ILE A 739 -8.15 24.49 15.61
C ILE A 739 -8.79 25.86 15.41
N ALA A 740 -10.12 25.95 15.55
CA ALA A 740 -10.86 27.20 15.36
C ALA A 740 -11.04 28.01 16.65
N ASP A 741 -10.77 27.44 17.83
CA ASP A 741 -10.74 28.14 19.13
C ASP A 741 -9.38 28.82 19.32
N LEU A 742 -9.26 30.00 18.72
CA LEU A 742 -8.01 30.73 18.63
C LEU A 742 -7.61 31.42 19.93
N ASN A 743 -8.53 31.56 20.87
CA ASN A 743 -8.30 32.18 22.16
C ASN A 743 -8.21 31.18 23.33
N GLY A 744 -8.57 29.92 23.08
CA GLY A 744 -8.42 28.80 24.01
C GLY A 744 -9.42 28.80 25.16
N ASP A 745 -10.60 29.41 24.98
CA ASP A 745 -11.67 29.44 25.99
C ASP A 745 -12.70 28.32 25.83
N LEU A 746 -12.44 27.37 24.93
CA LEU A 746 -13.21 26.18 24.60
C LEU A 746 -14.52 26.48 23.84
N VAL A 747 -14.67 27.68 23.28
CA VAL A 747 -15.85 28.08 22.51
C VAL A 747 -15.47 28.93 21.31
N VAL A 748 -15.67 28.40 20.10
CA VAL A 748 -15.49 29.18 18.86
C VAL A 748 -16.59 30.23 18.73
N ASP A 749 -16.25 31.51 18.94
CA ASP A 749 -17.21 32.61 18.87
C ASP A 749 -16.65 33.91 18.24
N GLY A 750 -17.31 35.03 18.55
CA GLY A 750 -16.94 36.35 18.03
C GLY A 750 -15.55 36.82 18.47
N VAL A 751 -14.98 36.25 19.53
CA VAL A 751 -13.63 36.54 19.99
C VAL A 751 -12.62 35.89 19.05
N ASP A 752 -12.80 34.62 18.69
CA ASP A 752 -11.93 33.90 17.73
C ASP A 752 -12.01 34.50 16.34
N LEU A 753 -13.22 34.88 15.90
CA LEU A 753 -13.39 35.63 14.65
C LEU A 753 -12.62 36.95 14.67
N GLY A 754 -12.55 37.61 15.83
CA GLY A 754 -11.72 38.79 16.03
C GLY A 754 -10.23 38.51 15.84
N VAL A 755 -9.76 37.34 16.31
CA VAL A 755 -8.37 36.89 16.15
C VAL A 755 -8.09 36.54 14.68
N LEU A 756 -8.96 35.79 14.01
CA LEU A 756 -8.81 35.42 12.60
C LEU A 756 -8.78 36.67 11.70
N LEU A 757 -9.77 37.55 11.82
CA LEU A 757 -9.83 38.78 11.01
C LEU A 757 -8.70 39.76 11.32
N GLY A 758 -8.16 39.73 12.54
CA GLY A 758 -7.00 40.51 12.94
C GLY A 758 -5.70 40.10 12.22
N ASN A 759 -5.66 38.87 11.69
CA ASN A 759 -4.51 38.28 11.01
C ASN A 759 -4.73 38.07 9.50
N TRP A 760 -5.75 38.69 8.91
CA TRP A 760 -6.11 38.51 7.50
C TRP A 760 -4.98 38.86 6.51
N GLY A 761 -4.63 37.92 5.63
CA GLY A 761 -3.62 38.10 4.58
C GLY A 761 -2.53 37.03 4.58
N LEU A 762 -1.44 37.31 3.88
CA LEU A 762 -0.27 36.43 3.80
C LEU A 762 0.34 36.22 5.19
N CYS A 763 0.53 34.96 5.58
CA CYS A 763 1.43 34.60 6.67
C CYS A 763 2.84 34.90 6.16
N ILE A 764 3.42 36.02 6.60
CA ILE A 764 4.79 36.38 6.18
C ILE A 764 5.75 35.51 7.01
N PRO A 765 6.57 34.64 6.38
CA PRO A 765 7.60 33.89 7.09
C PRO A 765 8.67 34.80 7.70
#